data_AF-A0A442EWF0-F1
#
_entry.id   AF-A0A442EWF0-F1
#
_cell.length_a   1.000
_cell.length_b   1.000
_cell.length_c   1.000
_cell.angle_alpha   90.00
_cell.angle_beta   90.00
_cell.angle_gamma   90.00
#
_symmetry.space_group_name_H-M   'P 1'
#
loop_
_entity.id
_entity.type
_entity.pdbx_description
1 polymer ?
#
loop_
_entity_poly.entity_id
_entity_poly.type
_entity_poly.pdbx_seq_one_letter_code
_entity_poly.pdbx_strand_id
1 'polypeptide(L)'
;MKSHYRVVVIGGGIVGASVLYHLTKLGWNDIALIERRELTAGSTWHAAASFHAVNADTNLAALQSYTIGLYRDLQQESDHQLGIRTPGAITIAGTPERWEWLQAALSGFRTIGLDDVALISPEEIKKRCPIVDTTNIYGGLWDPNDGYVDPYGTTHAFASAAKKAGAEIILRNGVMELHARQDGSWTVVTEKGTVTAEHIVNAAGLWAKQVGMMAGVDLPVVPMEHHYLITEAIPELSAMSEEMPAVVDLEGFTYARQEGKGLLLGVYERNPKHWNVEGAPWDFGIELIPADIDRISPELSIGFERYPVLQSTGIKRWVNGPITFTPDGNPLVGPVPGLRNYWCACGVMAGFSQGGGIGLALAQWITSGEPEAEVFGMDVARYGKFASNRTYLKATTGQFYARRFLISYPNEQLPAGRPLKTPPAYDVMSAQGARWGASWGMEVPLYFTPNDPGFAETPTLNRSNAFPLVAAECRAVREGVTLLDTTAFSRYEIKGPGAKDFLDRLLACQLPKPHRVRLAPMLSASGHLMGDLTVLNWDDETFWLMGSYYLRSWHMRWFDQHKPSTGVAITDISDAVSGLSITGPKSRAFLASLTPSDLSNAALPFMACQQIDICRSRANVARLSVMGEPGYEIN
;
A
#
# COMPACT_ATOMS: atom_id res chain seq x y z
N MET A 1 -31.34 -16.62 -4.27
CA MET A 1 -30.78 -15.45 -5.00
C MET A 1 -31.92 -14.54 -5.39
N LYS A 2 -31.93 -13.32 -4.84
CA LYS A 2 -32.80 -12.22 -5.27
C LYS A 2 -32.37 -11.72 -6.65
N SER A 3 -33.25 -10.99 -7.34
CA SER A 3 -32.92 -10.34 -8.62
C SER A 3 -32.14 -9.04 -8.45
N HIS A 4 -32.18 -8.44 -7.26
CA HIS A 4 -31.55 -7.16 -6.94
C HIS A 4 -30.87 -7.19 -5.57
N TYR A 5 -29.71 -6.54 -5.47
CA TYR A 5 -28.96 -6.32 -4.25
C TYR A 5 -28.45 -4.87 -4.21
N ARG A 6 -28.27 -4.34 -3.02
CA ARG A 6 -27.54 -3.09 -2.82
C ARG A 6 -26.05 -3.29 -3.05
N VAL A 7 -25.47 -4.36 -2.49
CA VAL A 7 -24.05 -4.68 -2.65
C VAL A 7 -23.87 -6.17 -2.97
N VAL A 8 -23.04 -6.46 -3.98
CA VAL A 8 -22.55 -7.82 -4.26
C VAL A 8 -21.05 -7.87 -3.96
N VAL A 9 -20.65 -8.72 -3.04
CA VAL A 9 -19.26 -9.06 -2.73
C VAL A 9 -18.87 -10.32 -3.49
N ILE A 10 -17.84 -10.24 -4.33
CA ILE A 10 -17.37 -11.35 -5.17
C ILE A 10 -16.15 -11.99 -4.49
N GLY A 11 -16.32 -13.20 -3.98
CA GLY A 11 -15.29 -13.99 -3.31
C GLY A 11 -15.58 -14.28 -1.83
N GLY A 12 -15.57 -15.55 -1.47
CA GLY A 12 -15.87 -16.11 -0.14
C GLY A 12 -14.65 -16.40 0.73
N GLY A 13 -13.52 -15.72 0.49
CA GLY A 13 -12.36 -15.76 1.38
C GLY A 13 -12.54 -14.86 2.62
N ILE A 14 -11.54 -14.87 3.50
CA ILE A 14 -11.57 -14.10 4.76
C ILE A 14 -11.89 -12.60 4.55
N VAL A 15 -11.34 -11.98 3.50
CA VAL A 15 -11.55 -10.56 3.18
C VAL A 15 -12.98 -10.29 2.73
N GLY A 16 -13.52 -11.09 1.81
CA GLY A 16 -14.90 -10.93 1.33
C GLY A 16 -15.93 -11.17 2.44
N ALA A 17 -15.72 -12.19 3.27
CA ALA A 17 -16.55 -12.44 4.44
C ALA A 17 -16.49 -11.27 5.46
N SER A 18 -15.30 -10.69 5.66
CA SER A 18 -15.11 -9.51 6.52
C SER A 18 -15.84 -8.27 5.98
N VAL A 19 -15.74 -7.97 4.68
CA VAL A 19 -16.48 -6.85 4.07
C VAL A 19 -17.99 -7.06 4.23
N LEU A 20 -18.49 -8.27 3.96
CA LEU A 20 -19.89 -8.62 4.11
C LEU A 20 -20.38 -8.36 5.54
N TYR A 21 -19.63 -8.85 6.53
CA TYR A 21 -19.91 -8.65 7.95
C TYR A 21 -19.98 -7.16 8.33
N HIS A 22 -18.96 -6.38 7.99
CA HIS A 22 -18.92 -4.97 8.39
C HIS A 22 -20.02 -4.14 7.71
N LEU A 23 -20.36 -4.41 6.44
CA LEU A 23 -21.49 -3.74 5.79
C LEU A 23 -22.80 -4.02 6.54
N THR A 24 -23.05 -5.26 6.94
CA THR A 24 -24.24 -5.59 7.75
C THR A 24 -24.20 -4.98 9.15
N LYS A 25 -23.02 -4.92 9.79
CA LYS A 25 -22.82 -4.31 11.12
C LYS A 25 -23.05 -2.79 11.10
N LEU A 26 -22.76 -2.14 9.98
CA LEU A 26 -23.11 -0.73 9.72
C LEU A 26 -24.58 -0.52 9.30
N GLY A 27 -25.41 -1.56 9.39
CA GLY A 27 -26.86 -1.49 9.18
C GLY A 27 -27.29 -1.49 7.71
N TRP A 28 -26.39 -1.75 6.76
CA TRP A 28 -26.79 -1.95 5.37
C TRP A 28 -27.39 -3.34 5.17
N ASN A 29 -28.42 -3.41 4.32
CA ASN A 29 -29.17 -4.62 4.00
C ASN A 29 -29.17 -4.86 2.48
N ASP A 30 -29.82 -5.94 2.05
CA ASP A 30 -29.82 -6.39 0.65
C ASP A 30 -28.41 -6.59 0.09
N ILE A 31 -27.56 -7.23 0.89
CA ILE A 31 -26.18 -7.54 0.53
C ILE A 31 -26.06 -9.04 0.24
N ALA A 32 -25.33 -9.39 -0.82
CA ALA A 32 -24.96 -10.77 -1.11
C ALA A 32 -23.45 -10.96 -1.22
N LEU A 33 -22.97 -12.12 -0.77
CA LEU A 33 -21.67 -12.67 -1.14
C LEU A 33 -21.88 -13.77 -2.17
N ILE A 34 -21.15 -13.70 -3.29
CA ILE A 34 -21.18 -14.68 -4.36
C ILE A 34 -19.80 -15.35 -4.43
N GLU A 35 -19.78 -16.67 -4.22
CA GLU A 35 -18.57 -17.49 -4.20
C GLU A 35 -18.66 -18.60 -5.26
N ARG A 36 -17.61 -18.73 -6.07
CA ARG A 36 -17.54 -19.69 -7.18
C ARG A 36 -17.58 -21.15 -6.73
N ARG A 37 -17.10 -21.47 -5.52
CA ARG A 37 -17.02 -22.82 -4.95
C ARG A 37 -17.61 -22.81 -3.55
N GLU A 38 -16.74 -22.93 -2.55
CA GLU A 38 -17.07 -22.90 -1.12
C GLU A 38 -16.36 -21.71 -0.48
N LEU A 39 -16.83 -21.29 0.69
CA LEU A 39 -16.06 -20.35 1.50
C LEU A 39 -14.65 -20.91 1.70
N THR A 40 -13.66 -20.01 1.78
CA THR A 40 -12.23 -20.31 1.95
C THR A 40 -11.50 -20.94 0.77
N ALA A 41 -12.18 -21.34 -0.32
CA ALA A 41 -11.62 -22.10 -1.45
C ALA A 41 -10.61 -21.35 -2.36
N GLY A 42 -10.05 -20.24 -1.88
CA GLY A 42 -8.86 -19.57 -2.44
C GLY A 42 -7.65 -19.81 -1.54
N SER A 43 -6.87 -18.76 -1.24
CA SER A 43 -5.68 -18.89 -0.38
C SER A 43 -6.00 -19.07 1.11
N THR A 44 -7.24 -18.80 1.53
CA THR A 44 -7.62 -18.73 2.94
C THR A 44 -7.47 -20.06 3.66
N TRP A 45 -7.91 -21.18 3.07
CA TRP A 45 -7.94 -22.48 3.76
C TRP A 45 -6.55 -23.04 4.11
N HIS A 46 -5.51 -22.69 3.33
CA HIS A 46 -4.16 -23.20 3.51
C HIS A 46 -3.23 -22.23 4.25
N ALA A 47 -3.75 -21.10 4.73
CA ALA A 47 -2.96 -20.12 5.45
C ALA A 47 -2.43 -20.70 6.78
N ALA A 48 -1.25 -20.27 7.21
CA ALA A 48 -0.76 -20.54 8.57
C ALA A 48 -1.60 -19.84 9.66
N ALA A 49 -2.40 -18.84 9.24
CA ALA A 49 -3.41 -18.11 10.00
C ALA A 49 -2.93 -17.43 11.29
N SER A 50 -1.64 -17.08 11.34
CA SER A 50 -1.09 -16.20 12.36
C SER A 50 -1.60 -14.77 12.19
N PHE A 51 -1.82 -14.11 13.31
CA PHE A 51 -2.07 -12.68 13.40
C PHE A 51 -1.01 -12.01 14.25
N HIS A 52 -0.59 -10.82 13.81
CA HIS A 52 0.37 -9.98 14.51
C HIS A 52 -0.09 -8.53 14.51
N ALA A 53 0.09 -7.81 15.62
CA ALA A 53 -0.25 -6.39 15.72
C ALA A 53 0.84 -5.49 15.11
N VAL A 54 2.09 -5.94 15.17
CA VAL A 54 3.29 -5.20 14.77
C VAL A 54 3.39 -5.07 13.24
N ASN A 55 3.49 -3.84 12.75
CA ASN A 55 3.77 -3.51 11.34
C ASN A 55 4.70 -2.30 11.23
N ALA A 56 5.51 -2.23 10.18
CA ALA A 56 6.34 -1.05 9.92
C ALA A 56 5.53 0.21 9.61
N ASP A 57 4.32 0.07 9.06
CA ASP A 57 3.34 1.14 8.89
C ASP A 57 2.42 1.20 10.12
N THR A 58 2.46 2.31 10.84
CA THR A 58 1.68 2.51 12.08
C THR A 58 0.17 2.55 11.84
N ASN A 59 -0.29 3.02 10.67
CA ASN A 59 -1.72 3.01 10.33
C ASN A 59 -2.20 1.58 10.06
N LEU A 60 -1.37 0.76 9.40
CA LEU A 60 -1.66 -0.66 9.24
C LEU A 60 -1.61 -1.42 10.57
N ALA A 61 -0.65 -1.09 11.44
CA ALA A 61 -0.56 -1.69 12.78
C ALA A 61 -1.84 -1.42 13.61
N ALA A 62 -2.41 -0.21 13.52
CA ALA A 62 -3.68 0.13 14.18
C ALA A 62 -4.85 -0.73 13.63
N LEU A 63 -4.94 -0.92 12.32
CA LEU A 63 -5.95 -1.78 11.70
C LEU A 63 -5.77 -3.27 12.04
N GLN A 64 -4.53 -3.71 12.22
CA GLN A 64 -4.23 -5.07 12.68
C GLN A 64 -4.65 -5.27 14.13
N SER A 65 -4.35 -4.30 15.01
CA SER A 65 -4.81 -4.30 16.40
C SER A 65 -6.33 -4.38 16.50
N TYR A 66 -7.06 -3.61 15.68
CA TYR A 66 -8.51 -3.72 15.56
C TYR A 66 -8.97 -5.14 15.18
N THR A 67 -8.33 -5.74 14.17
CA THR A 67 -8.67 -7.11 13.71
C THR A 67 -8.49 -8.14 14.82
N ILE A 68 -7.42 -8.03 15.59
CA ILE A 68 -7.12 -8.94 16.71
C ILE A 68 -8.17 -8.80 17.81
N GLY A 69 -8.52 -7.56 18.18
CA GLY A 69 -9.59 -7.29 19.15
C GLY A 69 -10.95 -7.83 18.69
N LEU A 70 -11.26 -7.67 17.41
CA LEU A 70 -12.52 -8.10 16.79
C LEU A 70 -12.76 -9.60 16.89
N TYR A 71 -11.73 -10.45 16.91
CA TYR A 71 -11.94 -11.90 16.94
C TYR A 71 -12.72 -12.39 18.15
N ARG A 72 -12.53 -11.75 19.32
CA ARG A 72 -13.27 -12.13 20.54
C ARG A 72 -14.75 -11.81 20.40
N ASP A 73 -15.07 -10.64 19.84
CA ASP A 73 -16.45 -10.20 19.61
C ASP A 73 -17.11 -11.06 18.53
N LEU A 74 -16.40 -11.32 17.43
CA LEU A 74 -16.89 -12.14 16.34
C LEU A 74 -17.23 -13.57 16.78
N GLN A 75 -16.43 -14.15 17.68
CA GLN A 75 -16.74 -15.46 18.24
C GLN A 75 -18.06 -15.46 19.03
N GLN A 76 -18.37 -14.36 19.74
CA GLN A 76 -19.63 -14.24 20.49
C GLN A 76 -20.84 -14.01 19.58
N GLU A 77 -20.64 -13.29 18.47
CA GLU A 77 -21.70 -12.98 17.51
C GLU A 77 -22.00 -14.17 16.57
N SER A 78 -21.03 -15.04 16.32
CA SER A 78 -21.14 -16.17 15.39
C SER A 78 -21.50 -17.51 16.06
N ASP A 79 -21.85 -18.51 15.26
CA ASP A 79 -22.04 -19.90 15.72
C ASP A 79 -20.77 -20.76 15.57
N HIS A 80 -19.62 -20.13 15.33
CA HIS A 80 -18.36 -20.82 15.01
C HIS A 80 -17.30 -20.54 16.07
N GLN A 81 -16.54 -21.59 16.41
CA GLN A 81 -15.32 -21.44 17.20
C GLN A 81 -14.21 -20.96 16.27
N LEU A 82 -13.49 -19.91 16.68
CA LEU A 82 -12.40 -19.34 15.90
C LEU A 82 -11.06 -20.00 16.22
N GLY A 83 -10.99 -20.84 17.27
CA GLY A 83 -9.75 -21.46 17.70
C GLY A 83 -8.67 -20.43 18.06
N ILE A 84 -9.07 -19.33 18.69
CA ILE A 84 -8.17 -18.22 19.02
C ILE A 84 -7.13 -18.69 20.04
N ARG A 85 -5.85 -18.53 19.68
CA ARG A 85 -4.69 -18.86 20.52
C ARG A 85 -3.75 -17.67 20.53
N THR A 86 -3.35 -17.22 21.71
CA THR A 86 -2.46 -16.06 21.89
C THR A 86 -1.25 -16.45 22.76
N PRO A 87 -0.36 -17.32 22.27
CA PRO A 87 0.89 -17.64 22.97
C PRO A 87 1.91 -16.48 22.92
N GLY A 88 1.61 -15.40 22.18
CA GLY A 88 2.52 -14.31 21.88
C GLY A 88 3.50 -14.63 20.75
N ALA A 89 4.33 -13.66 20.39
CA ALA A 89 5.37 -13.80 19.38
C ALA A 89 6.67 -13.09 19.76
N ILE A 90 7.77 -13.58 19.20
CA ILE A 90 9.11 -13.02 19.35
C ILE A 90 9.67 -12.76 17.96
N THR A 91 10.00 -11.50 17.66
CA THR A 91 10.84 -11.16 16.51
C THR A 91 12.29 -11.05 16.97
N ILE A 92 13.18 -11.92 16.48
CA ILE A 92 14.58 -11.94 16.94
C ILE A 92 15.48 -11.01 16.10
N ALA A 93 16.58 -10.58 16.71
CA ALA A 93 17.63 -9.81 16.06
C ALA A 93 18.98 -10.54 16.19
N GLY A 94 19.50 -11.05 15.06
CA GLY A 94 20.83 -11.66 14.98
C GLY A 94 21.97 -10.67 14.69
N THR A 95 21.66 -9.43 14.34
CA THR A 95 22.66 -8.40 14.00
C THR A 95 22.46 -7.13 14.82
N PRO A 96 23.52 -6.32 15.04
CA PRO A 96 23.39 -5.05 15.74
C PRO A 96 22.46 -4.07 15.01
N GLU A 97 22.46 -4.08 13.67
CA GLU A 97 21.56 -3.24 12.87
C GLU A 97 20.09 -3.66 13.05
N ARG A 98 19.80 -4.96 13.11
CA ARG A 98 18.44 -5.43 13.38
C ARG A 98 18.00 -5.10 14.80
N TRP A 99 18.91 -5.16 15.76
CA TRP A 99 18.62 -4.80 17.13
C TRP A 99 18.25 -3.32 17.26
N GLU A 100 19.01 -2.42 16.65
CA GLU A 100 18.68 -0.99 16.56
C GLU A 100 17.32 -0.79 15.87
N TRP A 101 17.04 -1.57 14.82
CA TRP A 101 15.76 -1.53 14.11
C TRP A 101 14.57 -1.92 15.01
N LEU A 102 14.69 -2.98 15.82
CA LEU A 102 13.64 -3.37 16.77
C LEU A 102 13.43 -2.33 17.88
N GLN A 103 14.50 -1.67 18.33
CA GLN A 103 14.40 -0.57 19.30
C GLN A 103 13.66 0.65 18.72
N ALA A 104 13.94 0.99 17.47
CA ALA A 104 13.22 2.04 16.75
C ALA A 104 11.74 1.67 16.55
N ALA A 105 11.46 0.42 16.14
CA ALA A 105 10.09 -0.08 15.96
C ALA A 105 9.27 -0.01 17.26
N LEU A 106 9.84 -0.43 18.40
CA LEU A 106 9.18 -0.32 19.71
C LEU A 106 8.78 1.13 20.04
N SER A 107 9.63 2.09 19.68
CA SER A 107 9.32 3.51 19.90
C SER A 107 8.09 3.94 19.09
N GLY A 108 7.96 3.45 17.84
CA GLY A 108 6.77 3.65 17.02
C GLY A 108 5.51 3.01 17.61
N PHE A 109 5.59 1.76 18.07
CA PHE A 109 4.44 1.04 18.65
C PHE A 109 3.85 1.72 19.89
N ARG A 110 4.70 2.31 20.73
CA ARG A 110 4.25 3.11 21.88
C ARG A 110 3.43 4.34 21.49
N THR A 111 3.68 4.94 20.32
CA THR A 111 2.90 6.10 19.86
C THR A 111 1.46 5.76 19.48
N ILE A 112 1.18 4.48 19.20
CA ILE A 112 -0.15 3.98 18.84
C ILE A 112 -0.80 3.14 19.95
N GLY A 113 -0.27 3.19 21.18
CA GLY A 113 -0.85 2.55 22.36
C GLY A 113 -0.58 1.05 22.50
N LEU A 114 0.42 0.50 21.81
CA LEU A 114 0.86 -0.89 22.00
C LEU A 114 1.91 -0.97 23.13
N ASP A 115 1.47 -0.73 24.37
CA ASP A 115 2.36 -0.61 25.54
C ASP A 115 2.86 -1.95 26.09
N ASP A 116 2.20 -3.05 25.75
CA ASP A 116 2.55 -4.41 26.22
C ASP A 116 3.69 -5.05 25.42
N VAL A 117 4.15 -4.38 24.35
CA VAL A 117 5.28 -4.83 23.53
C VAL A 117 6.59 -4.46 24.23
N ALA A 118 7.53 -5.41 24.30
CA ALA A 118 8.77 -5.22 25.05
C ALA A 118 9.99 -5.80 24.33
N LEU A 119 11.17 -5.21 24.60
CA LEU A 119 12.44 -5.83 24.23
C LEU A 119 12.80 -6.88 25.27
N ILE A 120 13.28 -8.04 24.82
CA ILE A 120 13.67 -9.17 25.67
C ILE A 120 15.08 -9.65 25.36
N SER A 121 15.73 -10.21 26.38
CA SER A 121 17.09 -10.77 26.31
C SER A 121 17.12 -12.15 25.61
N PRO A 122 18.28 -12.58 25.09
CA PRO A 122 18.46 -13.94 24.58
C PRO A 122 18.10 -15.04 25.59
N GLU A 123 18.35 -14.83 26.89
CA GLU A 123 17.97 -15.76 27.96
C GLU A 123 16.44 -15.88 28.08
N GLU A 124 15.72 -14.77 27.98
CA GLU A 124 14.25 -14.77 27.97
C GLU A 124 13.69 -15.43 26.71
N ILE A 125 14.32 -15.22 25.55
CA ILE A 125 13.97 -15.93 24.31
C ILE A 125 14.12 -17.43 24.52
N LYS A 126 15.27 -17.91 25.02
CA LYS A 126 15.52 -19.34 25.24
C LYS A 126 14.54 -19.96 26.24
N LYS A 127 14.16 -19.21 27.28
CA LYS A 127 13.17 -19.64 28.27
C LYS A 127 11.78 -19.84 27.65
N ARG A 128 11.37 -18.93 26.75
CA ARG A 128 10.05 -18.97 26.09
C ARG A 128 10.01 -19.96 24.91
N CYS A 129 11.11 -20.08 24.18
CA CYS A 129 11.24 -20.88 22.97
C CYS A 129 12.47 -21.80 23.09
N PRO A 130 12.37 -22.93 23.81
CA PRO A 130 13.52 -23.79 24.12
C PRO A 130 14.18 -24.42 22.89
N ILE A 131 13.47 -24.53 21.78
CA ILE A 131 13.98 -25.11 20.52
C ILE A 131 14.83 -24.13 19.69
N VAL A 132 14.83 -22.84 20.03
CA VAL A 132 15.61 -21.81 19.33
C VAL A 132 17.06 -21.85 19.81
N ASP A 133 18.02 -21.86 18.88
CA ASP A 133 19.40 -21.53 19.19
C ASP A 133 19.54 -20.01 19.32
N THR A 134 19.96 -19.55 20.50
CA THR A 134 20.15 -18.14 20.83
C THR A 134 21.59 -17.67 20.68
N THR A 135 22.47 -18.52 20.13
CA THR A 135 23.83 -18.13 19.77
C THR A 135 23.79 -16.96 18.78
N ASN A 136 24.62 -15.94 19.04
CA ASN A 136 24.71 -14.70 18.25
C ASN A 136 23.38 -13.91 18.12
N ILE A 137 22.44 -14.07 19.07
CA ILE A 137 21.25 -13.21 19.16
C ILE A 137 21.54 -12.04 20.11
N TYR A 138 21.23 -10.82 19.69
CA TYR A 138 21.34 -9.62 20.53
C TYR A 138 20.16 -9.47 21.48
N GLY A 139 18.97 -9.86 21.02
CA GLY A 139 17.72 -9.82 21.75
C GLY A 139 16.54 -10.03 20.81
N GLY A 140 15.33 -9.72 21.27
CA GLY A 140 14.13 -9.78 20.46
C GLY A 140 13.06 -8.80 20.91
N LEU A 141 12.06 -8.62 20.07
CA LEU A 141 10.84 -7.89 20.37
C LEU A 141 9.73 -8.89 20.68
N TRP A 142 9.19 -8.82 21.90
CA TRP A 142 8.10 -9.63 22.41
C TRP A 142 6.77 -8.89 22.26
N ASP A 143 5.78 -9.55 21.65
CA ASP A 143 4.38 -9.13 21.64
C ASP A 143 3.50 -10.22 22.28
N PRO A 144 2.87 -9.96 23.43
CA PRO A 144 2.00 -10.94 24.08
C PRO A 144 0.63 -11.11 23.39
N ASN A 145 0.24 -10.19 22.53
CA ASN A 145 -1.07 -10.18 21.88
C ASN A 145 -1.09 -10.96 20.57
N ASP A 146 0.08 -11.34 20.06
CA ASP A 146 0.21 -12.14 18.84
C ASP A 146 -0.28 -13.58 19.03
N GLY A 147 -0.71 -14.17 17.92
CA GLY A 147 -1.33 -15.47 17.97
C GLY A 147 -1.75 -16.03 16.62
N TYR A 148 -2.73 -16.92 16.65
CA TYR A 148 -3.31 -17.51 15.45
C TYR A 148 -4.76 -17.94 15.69
N VAL A 149 -5.49 -18.11 14.59
CA VAL A 149 -6.88 -18.60 14.56
C VAL A 149 -7.00 -19.79 13.62
N ASP A 150 -8.12 -20.50 13.68
CA ASP A 150 -8.50 -21.47 12.66
C ASP A 150 -8.96 -20.73 11.38
N PRO A 151 -8.29 -20.89 10.23
CA PRO A 151 -8.63 -20.14 9.03
C PRO A 151 -10.05 -20.43 8.52
N TYR A 152 -10.51 -21.67 8.67
CA TYR A 152 -11.84 -22.08 8.26
C TYR A 152 -12.91 -21.48 9.18
N GLY A 153 -12.81 -21.75 10.48
CA GLY A 153 -13.72 -21.29 11.52
C GLY A 153 -13.89 -19.78 11.52
N THR A 154 -12.80 -19.01 11.41
CA THR A 154 -12.86 -17.55 11.39
C THR A 154 -13.58 -16.99 10.16
N THR A 155 -13.34 -17.55 8.97
CA THR A 155 -14.04 -17.10 7.76
C THR A 155 -15.54 -17.41 7.85
N HIS A 156 -15.89 -18.60 8.35
CA HIS A 156 -17.27 -18.99 8.58
C HIS A 156 -17.94 -18.17 9.68
N ALA A 157 -17.19 -17.72 10.70
CA ALA A 157 -17.70 -16.86 11.76
C ALA A 157 -18.18 -15.51 11.20
N PHE A 158 -17.35 -14.84 10.38
CA PHE A 158 -17.73 -13.62 9.66
C PHE A 158 -18.98 -13.83 8.81
N ALA A 159 -18.97 -14.87 7.98
CA ALA A 159 -20.07 -15.18 7.09
C ALA A 159 -21.38 -15.48 7.86
N SER A 160 -21.29 -16.25 8.95
CA SER A 160 -22.43 -16.59 9.81
C SER A 160 -23.01 -15.36 10.51
N ALA A 161 -22.16 -14.52 11.10
CA ALA A 161 -22.58 -13.28 11.73
C ALA A 161 -23.28 -12.34 10.73
N ALA A 162 -22.72 -12.18 9.53
CA ALA A 162 -23.34 -11.39 8.46
C ALA A 162 -24.70 -11.97 8.01
N LYS A 163 -24.80 -13.31 7.91
CA LYS A 163 -26.05 -14.00 7.55
C LYS A 163 -27.12 -13.81 8.62
N LYS A 164 -26.77 -13.86 9.91
CA LYS A 164 -27.69 -13.54 11.03
C LYS A 164 -28.19 -12.10 10.94
N ALA A 165 -27.35 -11.18 10.46
CA ALA A 165 -27.71 -9.79 10.20
C ALA A 165 -28.44 -9.56 8.86
N GLY A 166 -28.77 -10.61 8.10
CA GLY A 166 -29.63 -10.55 6.92
C GLY A 166 -28.92 -10.58 5.56
N ALA A 167 -27.59 -10.77 5.51
CA ALA A 167 -26.90 -10.99 4.24
C ALA A 167 -27.22 -12.36 3.62
N GLU A 168 -27.19 -12.42 2.29
CA GLU A 168 -27.30 -13.68 1.55
C GLU A 168 -25.91 -14.19 1.16
N ILE A 169 -25.66 -15.49 1.30
CA ILE A 169 -24.41 -16.13 0.87
C ILE A 169 -24.75 -17.17 -0.18
N ILE A 170 -24.20 -16.98 -1.38
CA ILE A 170 -24.51 -17.77 -2.57
C ILE A 170 -23.24 -18.50 -3.00
N LEU A 171 -23.18 -19.77 -2.63
CA LEU A 171 -22.04 -20.64 -2.92
C LEU A 171 -22.21 -21.35 -4.27
N ARG A 172 -21.11 -21.87 -4.79
CA ARG A 172 -21.01 -22.61 -6.06
C ARG A 172 -21.65 -21.85 -7.20
N ASN A 173 -21.35 -20.56 -7.29
CA ASN A 173 -21.93 -19.66 -8.28
C ASN A 173 -20.86 -18.69 -8.75
N GLY A 174 -20.12 -19.05 -9.81
CA GLY A 174 -19.12 -18.18 -10.40
C GLY A 174 -19.75 -16.93 -11.01
N VAL A 175 -19.16 -15.76 -10.75
CA VAL A 175 -19.42 -14.55 -11.54
C VAL A 175 -18.67 -14.68 -12.86
N MET A 176 -19.38 -14.50 -13.97
CA MET A 176 -18.85 -14.70 -15.32
C MET A 176 -18.64 -13.37 -16.06
N GLU A 177 -19.53 -12.40 -15.83
CA GLU A 177 -19.47 -11.10 -16.50
C GLU A 177 -19.99 -9.98 -15.58
N LEU A 178 -19.46 -8.78 -15.78
CA LEU A 178 -19.87 -7.56 -15.09
C LEU A 178 -20.14 -6.46 -16.12
N HIS A 179 -21.34 -5.89 -16.12
CA HIS A 179 -21.71 -4.81 -17.04
C HIS A 179 -22.17 -3.59 -16.27
N ALA A 180 -21.48 -2.46 -16.44
CA ALA A 180 -21.89 -1.18 -15.86
C ALA A 180 -23.18 -0.69 -16.53
N ARG A 181 -24.08 -0.10 -15.73
CA ARG A 181 -25.35 0.47 -16.19
C ARG A 181 -25.31 1.99 -16.14
N GLN A 182 -26.16 2.65 -16.93
CA GLN A 182 -26.21 4.11 -17.04
C GLN A 182 -26.56 4.82 -15.72
N ASP A 183 -27.34 4.16 -14.85
CA ASP A 183 -27.73 4.68 -13.53
C ASP A 183 -26.60 4.55 -12.48
N GLY A 184 -25.49 3.88 -12.81
CA GLY A 184 -24.36 3.61 -11.92
C GLY A 184 -24.43 2.27 -11.19
N SER A 185 -25.49 1.49 -11.40
CA SER A 185 -25.58 0.11 -10.93
C SER A 185 -24.88 -0.86 -11.90
N TRP A 186 -24.88 -2.15 -11.56
CA TRP A 186 -24.17 -3.20 -12.27
C TRP A 186 -25.09 -4.39 -12.55
N THR A 187 -24.97 -4.95 -13.75
CA THR A 187 -25.49 -6.28 -14.07
C THR A 187 -24.40 -7.31 -13.79
N VAL A 188 -24.69 -8.27 -12.92
CA VAL A 188 -23.78 -9.35 -12.53
C VAL A 188 -24.32 -10.66 -13.10
N VAL A 189 -23.62 -11.20 -14.10
CA VAL A 189 -23.97 -12.49 -14.73
C VAL A 189 -23.26 -13.59 -13.97
N THR A 190 -24.01 -14.57 -13.49
CA THR A 190 -23.48 -15.72 -12.74
C THR A 190 -23.92 -17.04 -13.35
N GLU A 191 -23.27 -18.14 -12.98
CA GLU A 191 -23.65 -19.49 -13.43
C GLU A 191 -25.11 -19.86 -13.09
N LYS A 192 -25.69 -19.27 -12.04
CA LYS A 192 -27.07 -19.51 -11.58
C LYS A 192 -28.05 -18.39 -11.94
N GLY A 193 -27.68 -17.50 -12.86
CA GLY A 193 -28.52 -16.43 -13.36
C GLY A 193 -27.95 -15.03 -13.10
N THR A 194 -28.70 -14.03 -13.53
CA THR A 194 -28.25 -12.64 -13.52
C THR A 194 -28.92 -11.85 -12.40
N VAL A 195 -28.15 -11.01 -11.72
CA VAL A 195 -28.65 -10.08 -10.68
C VAL A 195 -28.21 -8.65 -10.99
N THR A 196 -28.96 -7.67 -10.47
CA THR A 196 -28.54 -6.27 -10.48
C THR A 196 -27.99 -5.89 -9.11
N ALA A 197 -26.87 -5.17 -9.06
CA ALA A 197 -26.28 -4.67 -7.82
C ALA A 197 -25.98 -3.17 -7.91
N GLU A 198 -26.27 -2.37 -6.88
CA GLU A 198 -25.86 -0.95 -6.88
C GLU A 198 -24.33 -0.81 -6.78
N HIS A 199 -23.70 -1.62 -5.94
CA HIS A 199 -22.25 -1.69 -5.76
C HIS A 199 -21.69 -3.10 -5.93
N ILE A 200 -20.46 -3.18 -6.46
CA ILE A 200 -19.68 -4.41 -6.61
C ILE A 200 -18.39 -4.30 -5.81
N VAL A 201 -18.11 -5.30 -4.96
CA VAL A 201 -16.81 -5.45 -4.30
C VAL A 201 -16.07 -6.65 -4.89
N ASN A 202 -14.96 -6.39 -5.56
CA ASN A 202 -14.03 -7.44 -5.96
C ASN A 202 -13.14 -7.82 -4.76
N ALA A 203 -13.38 -9.00 -4.20
CA ALA A 203 -12.60 -9.62 -3.13
C ALA A 203 -12.14 -11.03 -3.56
N ALA A 204 -11.92 -11.23 -4.87
CA ALA A 204 -11.77 -12.56 -5.47
C ALA A 204 -10.35 -13.16 -5.35
N GLY A 205 -9.51 -12.64 -4.45
CA GLY A 205 -8.20 -13.22 -4.12
C GLY A 205 -7.32 -13.52 -5.34
N LEU A 206 -7.07 -14.80 -5.62
CA LEU A 206 -6.26 -15.28 -6.75
C LEU A 206 -6.86 -14.93 -8.12
N TRP A 207 -8.18 -14.70 -8.18
CA TRP A 207 -8.94 -14.34 -9.39
C TRP A 207 -9.24 -12.85 -9.46
N ALA A 208 -8.74 -12.04 -8.52
CA ALA A 208 -8.99 -10.60 -8.46
C ALA A 208 -8.72 -9.90 -9.80
N LYS A 209 -7.61 -10.25 -10.45
CA LYS A 209 -7.25 -9.70 -11.77
C LYS A 209 -8.28 -10.03 -12.83
N GLN A 210 -8.69 -11.30 -12.93
CA GLN A 210 -9.70 -11.75 -13.91
C GLN A 210 -11.06 -11.09 -13.67
N VAL A 211 -11.48 -10.94 -12.41
CA VAL A 211 -12.71 -10.21 -12.04
C VAL A 211 -12.59 -8.70 -12.33
N GLY A 212 -11.39 -8.13 -12.19
CA GLY A 212 -11.10 -6.76 -12.64
C GLY A 212 -11.30 -6.60 -14.15
N MET A 213 -10.78 -7.56 -14.93
CA MET A 213 -10.90 -7.55 -16.39
C MET A 213 -12.35 -7.65 -16.88
N MET A 214 -13.24 -8.32 -16.14
CA MET A 214 -14.68 -8.33 -16.44
C MET A 214 -15.28 -6.91 -16.41
N ALA A 215 -14.74 -6.01 -15.58
CA ALA A 215 -15.13 -4.61 -15.50
C ALA A 215 -14.23 -3.66 -16.33
N GLY A 216 -13.34 -4.21 -17.16
CA GLY A 216 -12.41 -3.43 -18.00
C GLY A 216 -11.21 -2.84 -17.26
N VAL A 217 -10.85 -3.37 -16.08
CA VAL A 217 -9.75 -2.86 -15.25
C VAL A 217 -8.67 -3.93 -15.04
N ASP A 218 -7.45 -3.59 -15.40
CA ASP A 218 -6.29 -4.45 -15.18
C ASP A 218 -5.62 -4.12 -13.85
N LEU A 219 -5.87 -4.95 -12.82
CA LEU A 219 -5.39 -4.72 -11.46
C LEU A 219 -3.91 -5.11 -11.31
N PRO A 220 -3.09 -4.33 -10.58
CA PRO A 220 -1.68 -4.61 -10.31
C PRO A 220 -1.52 -5.66 -9.21
N VAL A 221 -2.04 -6.87 -9.45
CA VAL A 221 -1.95 -8.00 -8.52
C VAL A 221 -1.45 -9.25 -9.23
N VAL A 222 -0.65 -10.05 -8.53
CA VAL A 222 -0.09 -11.29 -9.06
C VAL A 222 -0.03 -12.37 -7.98
N PRO A 223 -0.48 -13.60 -8.26
CA PRO A 223 -0.24 -14.71 -7.36
C PRO A 223 1.24 -15.14 -7.37
N MET A 224 1.77 -15.53 -6.21
CA MET A 224 3.12 -16.03 -6.03
C MET A 224 3.10 -17.27 -5.12
N GLU A 225 4.02 -18.20 -5.35
CA GLU A 225 4.20 -19.40 -4.51
C GLU A 225 4.77 -19.02 -3.14
N HIS A 226 4.28 -19.66 -2.08
CA HIS A 226 4.81 -19.53 -0.72
C HIS A 226 4.79 -20.87 0.02
N HIS A 227 5.88 -21.14 0.75
CA HIS A 227 6.13 -22.44 1.36
C HIS A 227 6.10 -22.39 2.89
N TYR A 228 5.51 -23.43 3.47
CA TYR A 228 5.79 -23.84 4.84
C TYR A 228 5.76 -25.36 4.97
N LEU A 229 6.36 -25.84 6.05
CA LEU A 229 6.33 -27.24 6.46
C LEU A 229 5.68 -27.41 7.82
N ILE A 230 5.15 -28.60 8.07
CA ILE A 230 4.68 -29.04 9.38
C ILE A 230 5.48 -30.29 9.76
N THR A 231 6.04 -30.29 10.97
CA THR A 231 6.85 -31.40 11.47
C THR A 231 6.03 -32.48 12.17
N GLU A 232 6.67 -33.60 12.47
CA GLU A 232 6.25 -34.54 13.50
C GLU A 232 6.39 -33.93 14.91
N ALA A 233 5.99 -34.67 15.94
CA ALA A 233 6.07 -34.21 17.32
C ALA A 233 7.54 -34.00 17.75
N ILE A 234 7.80 -32.87 18.40
CA ILE A 234 9.10 -32.49 18.95
C ILE A 234 9.07 -32.74 20.47
N PRO A 235 10.01 -33.51 21.04
CA PRO A 235 10.01 -33.83 22.48
C PRO A 235 9.99 -32.59 23.39
N GLU A 236 10.76 -31.57 23.05
CA GLU A 236 10.88 -30.32 23.80
C GLU A 236 9.54 -29.59 23.85
N LEU A 237 8.85 -29.47 22.71
CA LEU A 237 7.51 -28.85 22.64
C LEU A 237 6.45 -29.70 23.33
N SER A 238 6.59 -31.02 23.28
CA SER A 238 5.68 -31.95 23.95
C SER A 238 5.77 -31.89 25.47
N ALA A 239 6.92 -31.47 26.01
CA ALA A 239 7.17 -31.32 27.43
C ALA A 239 6.73 -29.97 28.01
N MET A 240 6.38 -28.99 27.16
CA MET A 240 5.94 -27.67 27.61
C MET A 240 4.52 -27.72 28.19
N SER A 241 4.32 -27.02 29.30
CA SER A 241 2.99 -26.85 29.92
C SER A 241 2.12 -25.82 29.21
N GLU A 242 2.77 -24.86 28.54
CA GLU A 242 2.16 -23.80 27.77
C GLU A 242 2.65 -23.87 26.33
N GLU A 243 1.86 -23.32 25.42
CA GLU A 243 2.23 -23.28 24.01
C GLU A 243 3.40 -22.33 23.76
N MET A 244 4.35 -22.75 22.93
CA MET A 244 5.48 -21.92 22.54
C MET A 244 5.00 -20.70 21.75
N PRO A 245 5.51 -19.49 22.06
CA PRO A 245 5.28 -18.32 21.22
C PRO A 245 5.71 -18.53 19.76
N ALA A 246 5.09 -17.78 18.86
CA ALA A 246 5.61 -17.70 17.49
C ALA A 246 7.00 -17.04 17.49
N VAL A 247 7.85 -17.41 16.55
CA VAL A 247 9.19 -16.84 16.38
C VAL A 247 9.34 -16.38 14.94
N VAL A 248 9.72 -15.12 14.75
CA VAL A 248 10.08 -14.57 13.44
C VAL A 248 11.60 -14.34 13.44
N ASP A 249 12.31 -15.16 12.66
CA ASP A 249 13.74 -14.99 12.40
C ASP A 249 13.94 -14.26 11.07
N LEU A 250 14.16 -12.95 11.17
CA LEU A 250 14.31 -12.08 10.01
C LEU A 250 15.64 -12.32 9.28
N GLU A 251 16.69 -12.73 9.99
CA GLU A 251 17.98 -13.11 9.41
C GLU A 251 17.93 -14.53 8.82
N GLY A 252 17.12 -15.41 9.42
CA GLY A 252 16.87 -16.76 8.96
C GLY A 252 15.85 -16.89 7.84
N PHE A 253 15.19 -15.79 7.44
CA PHE A 253 14.10 -15.81 6.45
C PHE A 253 12.91 -16.69 6.86
N THR A 254 12.71 -16.94 8.16
CA THR A 254 11.69 -17.88 8.65
C THR A 254 10.71 -17.28 9.65
N TYR A 255 9.52 -17.85 9.67
CA TYR A 255 8.58 -17.70 10.78
C TYR A 255 8.16 -19.07 11.26
N ALA A 256 8.01 -19.23 12.56
CA ALA A 256 7.68 -20.50 13.18
C ALA A 256 6.59 -20.32 14.23
N ARG A 257 5.72 -21.32 14.37
CA ARG A 257 4.81 -21.45 15.52
C ARG A 257 4.60 -22.92 15.85
N GLN A 258 4.19 -23.19 17.08
CA GLN A 258 3.80 -24.54 17.46
C GLN A 258 2.57 -24.98 16.64
N GLU A 259 2.57 -26.24 16.19
CA GLU A 259 1.46 -26.88 15.50
C GLU A 259 1.22 -28.24 16.17
N GLY A 260 0.23 -28.30 17.06
CA GLY A 260 0.01 -29.44 17.94
C GLY A 260 1.23 -29.68 18.85
N LYS A 261 1.92 -30.80 18.65
CA LYS A 261 3.17 -31.14 19.35
C LYS A 261 4.43 -30.95 18.50
N GLY A 262 4.27 -30.48 17.26
CA GLY A 262 5.35 -30.18 16.33
C GLY A 262 5.46 -28.69 16.05
N LEU A 263 6.10 -28.36 14.94
CA LEU A 263 6.37 -27.01 14.48
C LEU A 263 5.78 -26.80 13.08
N LEU A 264 5.16 -25.63 12.87
CA LEU A 264 4.99 -25.05 11.54
C LEU A 264 6.17 -24.10 11.31
N LEU A 265 6.89 -24.29 10.20
CA LEU A 265 7.98 -23.41 9.78
C LEU A 265 7.72 -22.92 8.35
N GLY A 266 7.50 -21.62 8.17
CA GLY A 266 7.40 -20.98 6.86
C GLY A 266 8.66 -20.20 6.51
N VAL A 267 8.87 -20.02 5.21
CA VAL A 267 10.09 -19.40 4.66
C VAL A 267 9.76 -18.35 3.61
N TYR A 268 10.51 -17.25 3.61
CA TYR A 268 10.51 -16.24 2.54
C TYR A 268 11.85 -16.27 1.80
N GLU A 269 11.93 -17.12 0.80
CA GLU A 269 13.12 -17.31 -0.02
C GLU A 269 13.46 -16.10 -0.88
N ARG A 270 14.75 -15.89 -1.15
CA ARG A 270 15.23 -14.78 -1.99
C ARG A 270 15.09 -15.04 -3.49
N ASN A 271 14.71 -16.26 -3.87
CA ASN A 271 14.42 -16.67 -5.25
C ASN A 271 12.91 -16.88 -5.46
N PRO A 272 12.09 -15.81 -5.48
CA PRO A 272 10.64 -15.88 -5.53
C PRO A 272 10.13 -16.46 -6.84
N LYS A 273 8.93 -17.03 -6.81
CA LYS A 273 8.28 -17.60 -8.00
C LYS A 273 6.85 -17.09 -8.17
N HIS A 274 6.61 -16.37 -9.26
CA HIS A 274 5.27 -16.00 -9.68
C HIS A 274 4.48 -17.22 -10.14
N TRP A 275 3.19 -17.24 -9.86
CA TRP A 275 2.26 -18.30 -10.25
C TRP A 275 1.09 -17.69 -11.01
N ASN A 276 0.79 -18.18 -12.22
CA ASN A 276 -0.38 -17.77 -13.01
C ASN A 276 -0.62 -16.25 -13.06
N VAL A 277 0.28 -15.51 -13.72
CA VAL A 277 0.33 -14.04 -13.68
C VAL A 277 -0.92 -13.34 -14.23
N GLU A 278 -1.68 -14.03 -15.08
CA GLU A 278 -2.96 -13.52 -15.60
C GLU A 278 -4.16 -13.91 -14.74
N GLY A 279 -3.95 -14.58 -13.61
CA GLY A 279 -4.95 -15.06 -12.68
C GLY A 279 -5.03 -16.59 -12.66
N ALA A 280 -5.52 -17.13 -11.54
CA ALA A 280 -5.59 -18.58 -11.33
C ALA A 280 -6.58 -19.27 -12.30
N PRO A 281 -6.36 -20.55 -12.63
CA PRO A 281 -7.35 -21.38 -13.30
C PRO A 281 -8.68 -21.37 -12.52
N TRP A 282 -9.81 -21.32 -13.24
CA TRP A 282 -11.13 -21.24 -12.62
C TRP A 282 -11.55 -22.52 -11.89
N ASP A 283 -10.95 -23.65 -12.26
CA ASP A 283 -11.19 -24.96 -11.66
C ASP A 283 -10.41 -25.18 -10.35
N PHE A 284 -9.19 -24.63 -10.23
CA PHE A 284 -8.35 -24.67 -9.02
C PHE A 284 -9.14 -24.24 -7.78
N GLY A 285 -8.97 -24.89 -6.62
CA GLY A 285 -9.68 -24.51 -5.38
C GLY A 285 -8.99 -24.95 -4.09
N ILE A 286 -9.52 -26.01 -3.46
CA ILE A 286 -8.89 -26.62 -2.27
C ILE A 286 -7.75 -27.54 -2.75
N GLU A 287 -6.74 -26.92 -3.34
CA GLU A 287 -5.59 -27.56 -3.97
C GLU A 287 -4.31 -26.84 -3.57
N LEU A 288 -3.19 -27.56 -3.60
CA LEU A 288 -1.86 -27.02 -3.35
C LEU A 288 -1.01 -27.18 -4.60
N ILE A 289 -0.04 -26.28 -4.76
CA ILE A 289 0.98 -26.39 -5.79
C ILE A 289 1.97 -27.49 -5.35
N PRO A 290 2.56 -28.28 -6.25
CA PRO A 290 3.64 -29.19 -5.89
C PRO A 290 4.77 -28.44 -5.16
N ALA A 291 5.30 -29.05 -4.09
CA ALA A 291 6.41 -28.46 -3.34
C ALA A 291 7.68 -28.39 -4.21
N ASP A 292 8.46 -27.35 -4.01
CA ASP A 292 9.69 -27.03 -4.78
C ASP A 292 10.81 -26.78 -3.77
N ILE A 293 11.26 -27.88 -3.15
CA ILE A 293 12.12 -27.84 -1.96
C ILE A 293 13.52 -27.33 -2.32
N ASP A 294 14.05 -27.72 -3.49
CA ASP A 294 15.37 -27.30 -3.95
C ASP A 294 15.47 -25.77 -4.06
N ARG A 295 14.40 -25.12 -4.50
CA ARG A 295 14.34 -23.65 -4.64
C ARG A 295 14.43 -22.90 -3.33
N ILE A 296 13.86 -23.46 -2.25
CA ILE A 296 13.81 -22.85 -0.91
C ILE A 296 14.88 -23.39 0.04
N SER A 297 15.68 -24.36 -0.40
CA SER A 297 16.71 -25.04 0.42
C SER A 297 17.77 -24.10 1.02
N PRO A 298 18.23 -23.03 0.34
CA PRO A 298 19.22 -22.12 0.93
C PRO A 298 18.73 -21.47 2.23
N GLU A 299 17.53 -20.89 2.23
CA GLU A 299 16.95 -20.26 3.41
C GLU A 299 16.47 -21.29 4.45
N LEU A 300 15.95 -22.44 4.02
CA LEU A 300 15.62 -23.53 4.95
C LEU A 300 16.82 -24.01 5.76
N SER A 301 18.01 -24.05 5.15
CA SER A 301 19.24 -24.45 5.84
C SER A 301 19.54 -23.51 7.01
N ILE A 302 19.38 -22.20 6.80
CA ILE A 302 19.55 -21.19 7.87
C ILE A 302 18.49 -21.39 8.96
N GLY A 303 17.24 -21.65 8.57
CA GLY A 303 16.17 -22.00 9.52
C GLY A 303 16.52 -23.24 10.37
N PHE A 304 17.08 -24.29 9.77
CA PHE A 304 17.44 -25.52 10.50
C PHE A 304 18.65 -25.35 11.42
N GLU A 305 19.53 -24.38 11.14
CA GLU A 305 20.56 -23.94 12.08
C GLU A 305 19.94 -23.19 13.27
N ARG A 306 18.94 -22.32 13.03
CA ARG A 306 18.22 -21.60 14.09
C ARG A 306 17.40 -22.52 15.00
N TYR A 307 16.87 -23.62 14.46
CA TYR A 307 16.08 -24.62 15.20
C TYR A 307 16.76 -26.00 15.13
N PRO A 308 17.81 -26.27 15.93
CA PRO A 308 18.61 -27.50 15.80
C PRO A 308 17.80 -28.81 15.88
N VAL A 309 16.69 -28.82 16.61
CA VAL A 309 15.77 -29.97 16.71
C VAL A 309 15.25 -30.43 15.35
N LEU A 310 15.15 -29.53 14.36
CA LEU A 310 14.68 -29.83 13.02
C LEU A 310 15.64 -30.69 12.20
N GLN A 311 16.92 -30.77 12.59
CA GLN A 311 17.90 -31.62 11.91
C GLN A 311 17.60 -33.13 12.07
N SER A 312 16.79 -33.50 13.06
CA SER A 312 16.42 -34.90 13.35
C SER A 312 14.91 -35.14 13.36
N THR A 313 14.10 -34.09 13.22
CA THR A 313 12.63 -34.19 13.26
C THR A 313 12.07 -34.50 11.87
N GLY A 314 11.17 -35.49 11.76
CA GLY A 314 10.49 -35.80 10.49
C GLY A 314 9.56 -34.67 10.03
N ILE A 315 9.43 -34.51 8.71
CA ILE A 315 8.47 -33.57 8.10
C ILE A 315 7.18 -34.33 7.78
N LYS A 316 6.08 -33.92 8.41
CA LYS A 316 4.76 -34.53 8.21
C LYS A 316 4.08 -34.04 6.94
N ARG A 317 4.25 -32.76 6.59
CA ARG A 317 3.58 -32.15 5.44
C ARG A 317 4.35 -30.96 4.90
N TRP A 318 4.37 -30.85 3.57
CA TRP A 318 4.72 -29.63 2.85
C TRP A 318 3.47 -28.91 2.37
N VAL A 319 3.50 -27.59 2.42
CA VAL A 319 2.49 -26.72 1.84
C VAL A 319 3.17 -25.72 0.94
N ASN A 320 2.82 -25.75 -0.35
CA ASN A 320 3.13 -24.70 -1.31
C ASN A 320 1.80 -24.13 -1.80
N GLY A 321 1.47 -22.92 -1.36
CA GLY A 321 0.21 -22.27 -1.62
C GLY A 321 0.39 -20.94 -2.34
N PRO A 322 -0.51 -20.58 -3.26
CA PRO A 322 -0.44 -19.28 -3.92
C PRO A 322 -1.00 -18.16 -3.02
N ILE A 323 -0.32 -17.02 -2.98
CA ILE A 323 -0.74 -15.80 -2.28
C ILE A 323 -0.69 -14.63 -3.28
N THR A 324 -1.68 -13.74 -3.25
CA THR A 324 -1.73 -12.57 -4.15
C THR A 324 -0.94 -11.40 -3.59
N PHE A 325 0.01 -10.88 -4.36
CA PHE A 325 0.84 -9.71 -4.02
C PHE A 325 0.57 -8.53 -4.95
N THR A 326 0.80 -7.33 -4.42
CA THR A 326 0.88 -6.05 -5.14
C THR A 326 2.35 -5.60 -5.24
N PRO A 327 2.70 -4.64 -6.12
CA PRO A 327 4.06 -4.12 -6.26
C PRO A 327 4.76 -3.71 -4.95
N ASP A 328 4.03 -3.12 -4.01
CA ASP A 328 4.52 -2.68 -2.70
C ASP A 328 4.19 -3.65 -1.55
N GLY A 329 3.47 -4.73 -1.84
CA GLY A 329 3.01 -5.73 -0.87
C GLY A 329 1.84 -5.31 0.01
N ASN A 330 1.41 -4.05 -0.04
CA ASN A 330 0.23 -3.58 0.68
C ASN A 330 -1.06 -4.00 -0.04
N PRO A 331 -2.16 -4.23 0.70
CA PRO A 331 -3.48 -4.46 0.11
C PRO A 331 -3.88 -3.45 -0.98
N LEU A 332 -4.77 -3.87 -1.87
CA LEU A 332 -5.37 -3.04 -2.91
C LEU A 332 -6.87 -2.85 -2.59
N VAL A 333 -7.19 -1.73 -1.95
CA VAL A 333 -8.50 -1.47 -1.29
C VAL A 333 -9.08 -0.14 -1.78
N GLY A 334 -10.40 -0.05 -1.95
CA GLY A 334 -11.10 1.22 -2.20
C GLY A 334 -11.74 1.36 -3.58
N PRO A 335 -12.25 2.55 -3.92
CA PRO A 335 -13.03 2.80 -5.14
C PRO A 335 -12.14 2.87 -6.38
N VAL A 336 -12.48 2.12 -7.42
CA VAL A 336 -11.66 2.04 -8.64
C VAL A 336 -11.86 3.28 -9.53
N PRO A 337 -10.79 4.03 -9.88
CA PRO A 337 -10.89 5.21 -10.72
C PRO A 337 -11.59 4.92 -12.06
N GLY A 338 -12.50 5.81 -12.46
CA GLY A 338 -13.25 5.71 -13.70
C GLY A 338 -14.46 4.75 -13.67
N LEU A 339 -14.66 4.00 -12.58
CA LEU A 339 -15.82 3.12 -12.41
C LEU A 339 -16.68 3.57 -11.23
N ARG A 340 -17.96 3.84 -11.49
CA ARG A 340 -18.92 4.16 -10.42
C ARG A 340 -19.30 2.89 -9.67
N ASN A 341 -19.25 2.95 -8.33
CA ASN A 341 -19.68 1.88 -7.43
C ASN A 341 -18.95 0.52 -7.61
N TYR A 342 -17.74 0.52 -8.17
CA TYR A 342 -16.87 -0.66 -8.22
C TYR A 342 -15.71 -0.49 -7.24
N TRP A 343 -15.55 -1.47 -6.35
CA TRP A 343 -14.62 -1.43 -5.23
C TRP A 343 -13.69 -2.63 -5.26
N CYS A 344 -12.47 -2.48 -4.73
CA CYS A 344 -11.55 -3.59 -4.54
C CYS A 344 -11.25 -3.83 -3.05
N ALA A 345 -10.99 -5.09 -2.71
CA ALA A 345 -10.36 -5.56 -1.48
C ALA A 345 -9.48 -6.78 -1.81
N CYS A 346 -8.35 -6.52 -2.48
CA CYS A 346 -7.52 -7.54 -3.12
C CYS A 346 -6.06 -7.46 -2.64
N GLY A 347 -5.23 -8.43 -3.04
CA GLY A 347 -3.77 -8.39 -2.77
C GLY A 347 -3.42 -8.44 -1.28
N VAL A 348 -4.25 -9.11 -0.47
CA VAL A 348 -4.06 -9.18 0.99
C VAL A 348 -3.22 -10.40 1.34
N MET A 349 -1.94 -10.18 1.64
CA MET A 349 -1.02 -11.24 2.06
C MET A 349 -1.35 -11.74 3.48
N ALA A 350 -1.52 -10.83 4.45
CA ALA A 350 -1.74 -11.15 5.85
C ALA A 350 -3.24 -11.08 6.23
N GLY A 351 -4.08 -11.88 5.54
CA GLY A 351 -5.54 -11.79 5.64
C GLY A 351 -6.12 -11.97 7.05
N PHE A 352 -5.45 -12.73 7.93
CA PHE A 352 -5.86 -12.92 9.33
C PHE A 352 -5.29 -11.86 10.28
N SER A 353 -4.33 -11.05 9.83
CA SER A 353 -3.89 -9.88 10.60
C SER A 353 -4.67 -8.64 10.18
N GLN A 354 -4.92 -8.47 8.88
CA GLN A 354 -5.43 -7.22 8.31
C GLN A 354 -6.90 -7.29 7.87
N GLY A 355 -7.45 -8.48 7.66
CA GLY A 355 -8.75 -8.66 6.98
C GLY A 355 -9.93 -8.03 7.70
N GLY A 356 -9.92 -7.99 9.04
CA GLY A 356 -10.94 -7.31 9.83
C GLY A 356 -10.94 -5.80 9.56
N GLY A 357 -9.78 -5.16 9.74
CA GLY A 357 -9.58 -3.72 9.51
C GLY A 357 -9.82 -3.30 8.06
N ILE A 358 -9.40 -4.11 7.08
CA ILE A 358 -9.70 -3.88 5.66
C ILE A 358 -11.22 -3.92 5.40
N GLY A 359 -11.91 -4.90 5.97
CA GLY A 359 -13.36 -5.01 5.86
C GLY A 359 -14.08 -3.81 6.46
N LEU A 360 -13.65 -3.36 7.66
CA LEU A 360 -14.17 -2.17 8.30
C LEU A 360 -13.96 -0.92 7.44
N ALA A 361 -12.72 -0.65 7.04
CA ALA A 361 -12.36 0.55 6.28
C ALA A 361 -13.13 0.62 4.96
N LEU A 362 -13.22 -0.49 4.22
CA LEU A 362 -13.96 -0.50 2.96
C LEU A 362 -15.47 -0.35 3.18
N ALA A 363 -16.03 -0.99 4.22
CA ALA A 363 -17.44 -0.83 4.55
C ALA A 363 -17.77 0.63 4.93
N GLN A 364 -16.95 1.28 5.75
CA GLN A 364 -17.09 2.71 6.06
C GLN A 364 -17.03 3.55 4.78
N TRP A 365 -16.08 3.26 3.88
CA TRP A 365 -15.95 3.98 2.62
C TRP A 365 -17.19 3.85 1.73
N ILE A 366 -17.74 2.64 1.61
CA ILE A 366 -18.97 2.39 0.84
C ILE A 366 -20.16 3.12 1.46
N THR A 367 -20.28 3.10 2.80
CA THR A 367 -21.48 3.57 3.49
C THR A 367 -21.50 5.06 3.78
N SER A 368 -20.33 5.64 4.04
CA SER A 368 -20.15 7.01 4.55
C SER A 368 -19.36 7.90 3.59
N GLY A 369 -18.78 7.34 2.52
CA GLY A 369 -18.00 8.06 1.52
C GLY A 369 -16.51 8.21 1.83
N GLU A 370 -16.09 7.92 3.06
CA GLU A 370 -14.70 7.90 3.51
C GLU A 370 -14.52 6.91 4.68
N PRO A 371 -13.32 6.32 4.84
CA PRO A 371 -12.95 5.57 6.03
C PRO A 371 -12.60 6.50 7.20
N GLU A 372 -12.75 6.00 8.44
CA GLU A 372 -12.36 6.75 9.64
C GLU A 372 -10.83 6.83 9.80
N ALA A 373 -10.14 5.75 9.45
CA ALA A 373 -8.67 5.69 9.45
C ALA A 373 -8.08 6.18 8.12
N GLU A 374 -6.86 6.71 8.18
CA GLU A 374 -6.07 7.02 6.98
C GLU A 374 -5.60 5.70 6.34
N VAL A 375 -5.95 5.47 5.07
CA VAL A 375 -5.73 4.20 4.36
C VAL A 375 -5.11 4.37 2.97
N PHE A 376 -4.51 5.52 2.66
CA PHE A 376 -3.91 5.79 1.36
C PHE A 376 -2.87 4.72 0.97
N GLY A 377 -2.11 4.20 1.93
CA GLY A 377 -1.16 3.10 1.72
C GLY A 377 -1.78 1.82 1.15
N MET A 378 -3.10 1.64 1.28
CA MET A 378 -3.86 0.54 0.67
C MET A 378 -4.74 0.97 -0.51
N ASP A 379 -4.90 2.27 -0.75
CA ASP A 379 -5.82 2.78 -1.76
C ASP A 379 -5.43 2.30 -3.16
N VAL A 380 -6.40 1.86 -3.95
CA VAL A 380 -6.21 1.50 -5.37
C VAL A 380 -5.64 2.64 -6.21
N ALA A 381 -5.94 3.89 -5.86
CA ALA A 381 -5.51 5.08 -6.58
C ALA A 381 -4.07 5.51 -6.26
N ARG A 382 -3.35 4.79 -5.38
CA ARG A 382 -1.90 4.99 -5.21
C ARG A 382 -1.10 4.54 -6.42
N TYR A 383 -1.68 3.68 -7.26
CA TYR A 383 -1.07 3.18 -8.48
C TYR A 383 -1.56 3.91 -9.74
N GLY A 384 -0.70 3.91 -10.76
CA GLY A 384 -1.06 4.29 -12.13
C GLY A 384 -1.26 3.08 -13.03
N LYS A 385 -1.73 3.32 -14.26
CA LYS A 385 -1.90 2.28 -15.30
C LYS A 385 -0.62 1.49 -15.58
N PHE A 386 0.56 2.05 -15.30
CA PHE A 386 1.83 1.36 -15.47
C PHE A 386 1.99 0.17 -14.52
N ALA A 387 1.32 0.16 -13.35
CA ALA A 387 1.55 -0.83 -12.31
C ALA A 387 1.06 -2.23 -12.69
N SER A 388 0.09 -2.35 -13.61
CA SER A 388 -0.40 -3.64 -14.15
C SER A 388 0.35 -4.10 -15.40
N ASN A 389 1.35 -3.34 -15.86
CA ASN A 389 2.28 -3.83 -16.88
C ASN A 389 3.01 -5.08 -16.34
N ARG A 390 3.04 -6.17 -17.12
CA ARG A 390 3.51 -7.49 -16.66
C ARG A 390 4.97 -7.46 -16.25
N THR A 391 5.80 -6.70 -16.96
CA THR A 391 7.23 -6.57 -16.67
C THR A 391 7.44 -5.79 -15.38
N TYR A 392 6.76 -4.65 -15.22
CA TYR A 392 6.82 -3.86 -13.99
C TYR A 392 6.31 -4.66 -12.78
N LEU A 393 5.14 -5.28 -12.93
CA LEU A 393 4.49 -6.05 -11.87
C LEU A 393 5.36 -7.21 -11.42
N LYS A 394 5.90 -8.02 -12.34
CA LYS A 394 6.80 -9.13 -12.00
C LYS A 394 8.07 -8.65 -11.30
N ALA A 395 8.72 -7.60 -11.80
CA ALA A 395 9.95 -7.10 -11.22
C ALA A 395 9.74 -6.58 -9.78
N THR A 396 8.70 -5.77 -9.56
CA THR A 396 8.43 -5.13 -8.27
C THR A 396 7.92 -6.12 -7.22
N THR A 397 6.97 -6.99 -7.57
CA THR A 397 6.48 -8.04 -6.65
C THR A 397 7.54 -9.09 -6.33
N GLY A 398 8.39 -9.45 -7.31
CA GLY A 398 9.55 -10.32 -7.08
C GLY A 398 10.53 -9.69 -6.10
N GLN A 399 10.88 -8.41 -6.30
CA GLN A 399 11.73 -7.69 -5.35
C GLN A 399 11.09 -7.58 -3.96
N PHE A 400 9.80 -7.27 -3.86
CA PHE A 400 9.10 -7.20 -2.58
C PHE A 400 9.19 -8.52 -1.82
N TYR A 401 8.84 -9.64 -2.47
CA TYR A 401 8.89 -10.97 -1.85
C TYR A 401 10.30 -11.32 -1.38
N ALA A 402 11.29 -11.18 -2.26
CA ALA A 402 12.69 -11.50 -1.96
C ALA A 402 13.30 -10.64 -0.83
N ARG A 403 12.69 -9.48 -0.56
CA ARG A 403 13.11 -8.54 0.47
C ARG A 403 12.22 -8.59 1.72
N ARG A 404 11.23 -9.48 1.80
CA ARG A 404 10.19 -9.46 2.85
C ARG A 404 10.74 -9.35 4.27
N PHE A 405 11.85 -10.02 4.56
CA PHE A 405 12.52 -10.03 5.87
C PHE A 405 13.83 -9.25 5.92
N LEU A 406 14.25 -8.60 4.83
CA LEU A 406 15.40 -7.69 4.87
C LEU A 406 15.05 -6.41 5.63
N ILE A 407 16.08 -5.72 6.12
CA ILE A 407 15.91 -4.37 6.66
C ILE A 407 15.64 -3.43 5.48
N SER A 408 14.55 -2.67 5.58
CA SER A 408 14.30 -1.51 4.72
C SER A 408 14.72 -0.27 5.47
N TYR A 409 15.70 0.45 4.94
CA TYR A 409 16.21 1.66 5.58
C TYR A 409 15.52 2.92 5.02
N PRO A 410 15.46 4.00 5.82
CA PRO A 410 15.17 5.33 5.30
C PRO A 410 16.08 5.65 4.11
N ASN A 411 15.53 6.38 3.14
CA ASN A 411 16.19 6.80 1.89
C ASN A 411 16.63 5.66 0.94
N GLU A 412 16.51 4.38 1.31
CA GLU A 412 16.87 3.28 0.41
C GLU A 412 16.03 3.32 -0.86
N GLN A 413 16.71 3.32 -2.01
CA GLN A 413 16.07 3.35 -3.32
C GLN A 413 16.12 1.97 -3.96
N LEU A 414 14.95 1.37 -4.17
CA LEU A 414 14.85 0.05 -4.76
C LEU A 414 14.88 0.11 -6.29
N PRO A 415 15.66 -0.75 -6.98
CA PRO A 415 15.85 -0.63 -8.44
C PRO A 415 14.77 -1.29 -9.31
N ALA A 416 13.89 -2.14 -8.76
CA ALA A 416 12.98 -2.91 -9.61
C ALA A 416 11.96 -2.01 -10.30
N GLY A 417 11.78 -2.22 -11.61
CA GLY A 417 10.87 -1.41 -12.42
C GLY A 417 11.39 -0.01 -12.79
N ARG A 418 12.66 0.30 -12.51
CA ARG A 418 13.27 1.61 -12.79
C ARG A 418 14.37 1.57 -13.85
N PRO A 419 14.60 2.67 -14.58
CA PRO A 419 13.75 3.86 -14.64
C PRO A 419 12.46 3.59 -15.43
N LEU A 420 11.34 4.18 -15.02
CA LEU A 420 10.05 4.06 -15.73
C LEU A 420 9.73 5.33 -16.53
N LYS A 421 9.89 6.50 -15.91
CA LYS A 421 9.75 7.83 -16.53
C LYS A 421 10.90 8.70 -16.06
N THR A 422 11.38 9.58 -16.93
CA THR A 422 12.51 10.46 -16.62
C THR A 422 12.14 11.92 -16.94
N PRO A 423 12.60 12.89 -16.14
CA PRO A 423 12.47 14.30 -16.52
C PRO A 423 13.28 14.60 -17.79
N PRO A 424 12.95 15.64 -18.57
CA PRO A 424 13.67 15.95 -19.80
C PRO A 424 15.17 16.22 -19.60
N ALA A 425 15.56 16.71 -18.42
CA ALA A 425 16.95 16.97 -18.07
C ALA A 425 17.67 15.80 -17.38
N TYR A 426 17.11 14.58 -17.43
CA TYR A 426 17.65 13.39 -16.75
C TYR A 426 19.13 13.11 -17.07
N ASP A 427 19.50 13.09 -18.36
CA ASP A 427 20.88 12.81 -18.77
C ASP A 427 21.85 13.91 -18.30
N VAL A 428 21.41 15.17 -18.37
CA VAL A 428 22.20 16.33 -17.92
C VAL A 428 22.42 16.27 -16.41
N MET A 429 21.36 16.04 -15.63
CA MET A 429 21.45 15.91 -14.18
C MET A 429 22.26 14.69 -13.76
N SER A 430 22.12 13.56 -14.46
CA SER A 430 22.94 12.36 -14.23
C SER A 430 24.42 12.63 -14.48
N ALA A 431 24.77 13.38 -15.54
CA ALA A 431 26.14 13.82 -15.81
C ALA A 431 26.69 14.77 -14.73
N GLN A 432 25.82 15.47 -13.99
CA GLN A 432 26.17 16.28 -12.81
C GLN A 432 26.15 15.47 -11.50
N GLY A 433 25.99 14.14 -11.58
CA GLY A 433 26.04 13.25 -10.43
C GLY A 433 24.74 13.17 -9.63
N ALA A 434 23.58 13.41 -10.25
CA ALA A 434 22.28 13.21 -9.58
C ALA A 434 22.13 11.78 -9.03
N ARG A 435 21.71 11.68 -7.77
CA ARG A 435 21.26 10.44 -7.15
C ARG A 435 19.75 10.37 -7.23
N TRP A 436 19.27 9.31 -7.87
CA TRP A 436 17.88 9.22 -8.28
C TRP A 436 17.03 8.41 -7.30
N GLY A 437 15.93 9.01 -6.86
CA GLY A 437 14.79 8.29 -6.30
C GLY A 437 13.66 8.19 -7.33
N ALA A 438 12.54 7.62 -6.91
CA ALA A 438 11.33 7.57 -7.75
C ALA A 438 10.09 8.00 -6.99
N SER A 439 9.24 8.79 -7.65
CA SER A 439 7.90 9.15 -7.20
C SER A 439 6.90 8.75 -8.27
N TRP A 440 6.10 7.72 -7.99
CA TRP A 440 5.06 7.21 -8.91
C TRP A 440 5.59 6.98 -10.34
N GLY A 441 6.77 6.36 -10.43
CA GLY A 441 7.44 6.04 -11.69
C GLY A 441 8.29 7.15 -12.30
N MET A 442 8.19 8.40 -11.83
CA MET A 442 9.07 9.49 -12.26
C MET A 442 10.37 9.44 -11.46
N GLU A 443 11.51 9.43 -12.15
CA GLU A 443 12.82 9.60 -11.55
C GLU A 443 12.95 11.04 -11.01
N VAL A 444 13.32 11.18 -9.73
CA VAL A 444 13.46 12.48 -9.05
C VAL A 444 14.87 12.58 -8.47
N PRO A 445 15.61 13.68 -8.71
CA PRO A 445 16.91 13.87 -8.08
C PRO A 445 16.73 14.08 -6.56
N LEU A 446 17.40 13.27 -5.76
CA LEU A 446 17.40 13.36 -4.29
C LEU A 446 18.47 14.35 -3.81
N TYR A 447 19.65 14.29 -4.42
CA TYR A 447 20.82 15.16 -4.21
C TYR A 447 21.85 14.89 -5.31
N PHE A 448 22.92 15.69 -5.37
CA PHE A 448 23.96 15.62 -6.39
C PHE A 448 25.33 15.28 -5.81
N THR A 449 26.13 14.55 -6.61
CA THR A 449 27.48 14.07 -6.29
C THR A 449 28.47 14.40 -7.42
N PRO A 450 28.63 15.69 -7.79
CA PRO A 450 29.32 16.08 -9.03
C PRO A 450 30.80 15.68 -9.07
N ASN A 451 31.44 15.57 -7.89
CA ASN A 451 32.85 15.22 -7.75
C ASN A 451 33.07 13.75 -7.37
N ASP A 452 32.01 12.95 -7.27
CA ASP A 452 32.10 11.53 -6.90
C ASP A 452 31.01 10.70 -7.62
N PRO A 453 31.26 10.32 -8.88
CA PRO A 453 30.36 9.44 -9.63
C PRO A 453 30.17 8.06 -8.97
N GLY A 454 31.13 7.61 -8.15
CA GLY A 454 31.08 6.33 -7.44
C GLY A 454 30.33 6.38 -6.12
N PHE A 455 29.87 7.55 -5.68
CA PHE A 455 29.18 7.70 -4.40
C PHE A 455 27.96 6.79 -4.29
N ALA A 456 27.91 5.99 -3.23
CA ALA A 456 26.75 5.23 -2.83
C ALA A 456 26.39 5.61 -1.40
N GLU A 457 25.12 5.95 -1.17
CA GLU A 457 24.63 6.17 0.18
C GLU A 457 24.68 4.85 0.96
N THR A 458 25.27 4.89 2.15
CA THR A 458 25.25 3.75 3.07
C THR A 458 23.95 3.80 3.85
N PRO A 459 23.04 2.81 3.68
CA PRO A 459 21.77 2.79 4.39
C PRO A 459 21.99 2.73 5.91
N THR A 460 21.22 3.52 6.66
CA THR A 460 21.29 3.58 8.13
C THR A 460 20.01 4.19 8.70
N LEU A 461 19.73 3.94 9.99
CA LEU A 461 18.69 4.63 10.74
C LEU A 461 19.14 6.01 11.26
N ASN A 462 20.44 6.30 11.14
CA ASN A 462 21.06 7.54 11.57
C ASN A 462 21.28 8.51 10.40
N ARG A 463 22.07 9.57 10.60
CA ARG A 463 22.52 10.42 9.48
C ARG A 463 23.47 9.62 8.59
N SER A 464 23.11 9.47 7.32
CA SER A 464 23.93 8.77 6.33
C SER A 464 25.14 9.61 5.88
N ASN A 465 26.01 8.98 5.09
CA ASN A 465 27.13 9.65 4.42
C ASN A 465 26.68 10.70 3.37
N ALA A 466 25.39 10.77 3.02
CA ALA A 466 24.83 11.81 2.15
C ALA A 466 24.49 13.13 2.90
N PHE A 467 24.39 13.10 4.23
CA PHE A 467 24.03 14.26 5.05
C PHE A 467 24.86 15.54 4.76
N PRO A 468 26.21 15.50 4.67
CA PRO A 468 27.00 16.70 4.36
C PRO A 468 26.76 17.24 2.94
N LEU A 469 26.41 16.38 1.98
CA LEU A 469 26.09 16.78 0.60
C LEU A 469 24.78 17.57 0.57
N VAL A 470 23.73 17.02 1.19
CA VAL A 470 22.43 17.70 1.33
C VAL A 470 22.58 19.01 2.10
N ALA A 471 23.39 19.03 3.18
CA ALA A 471 23.66 20.26 3.92
C ALA A 471 24.34 21.34 3.06
N ALA A 472 25.20 20.95 2.11
CA ALA A 472 25.81 21.88 1.17
C ALA A 472 24.79 22.44 0.17
N GLU A 473 23.88 21.61 -0.35
CA GLU A 473 22.77 22.07 -1.19
C GLU A 473 21.86 23.04 -0.45
N CYS A 474 21.47 22.74 0.79
CA CYS A 474 20.67 23.66 1.61
C CYS A 474 21.37 25.01 1.82
N ARG A 475 22.69 25.03 2.06
CA ARG A 475 23.46 26.29 2.13
C ARG A 475 23.49 27.02 0.79
N ALA A 476 23.66 26.30 -0.33
CA ALA A 476 23.66 26.90 -1.66
C ALA A 476 22.34 27.61 -1.97
N VAL A 477 21.20 27.07 -1.54
CA VAL A 477 19.88 27.73 -1.63
C VAL A 477 19.88 29.05 -0.84
N ARG A 478 20.38 29.03 0.40
CA ARG A 478 20.36 30.20 1.30
C ARG A 478 21.33 31.31 0.89
N GLU A 479 22.47 30.96 0.30
CA GLU A 479 23.57 31.91 0.03
C GLU A 479 23.69 32.28 -1.46
N GLY A 480 23.00 31.56 -2.34
CA GLY A 480 23.20 31.60 -3.78
C GLY A 480 21.91 31.58 -4.59
N VAL A 481 21.94 30.74 -5.63
CA VAL A 481 20.81 30.40 -6.48
C VAL A 481 20.96 28.94 -6.87
N THR A 482 19.88 28.19 -6.74
CA THR A 482 19.83 26.77 -7.06
C THR A 482 18.68 26.50 -8.03
N LEU A 483 18.79 25.36 -8.71
CA LEU A 483 17.76 24.81 -9.57
C LEU A 483 17.22 23.53 -8.92
N LEU A 484 15.90 23.44 -8.76
CA LEU A 484 15.21 22.22 -8.37
C LEU A 484 14.38 21.72 -9.55
N ASP A 485 14.44 20.42 -9.85
CA ASP A 485 13.52 19.79 -10.79
C ASP A 485 12.15 19.63 -10.13
N THR A 486 11.12 20.25 -10.70
CA THR A 486 9.73 20.16 -10.25
C THR A 486 8.86 19.39 -11.22
N THR A 487 9.44 18.66 -12.17
CA THR A 487 8.72 17.80 -13.14
C THR A 487 7.80 16.83 -12.41
N ALA A 488 8.24 16.27 -11.28
CA ALA A 488 7.44 15.40 -10.41
C ALA A 488 6.49 16.16 -9.47
N PHE A 489 5.88 17.26 -9.94
CA PHE A 489 4.67 17.84 -9.37
C PHE A 489 3.47 17.43 -10.23
N SER A 490 2.35 17.10 -9.58
CA SER A 490 1.09 16.96 -10.31
C SER A 490 0.64 18.32 -10.81
N ARG A 491 0.07 18.38 -12.01
CA ARG A 491 -0.48 19.58 -12.64
C ARG A 491 -1.80 19.24 -13.30
N TYR A 492 -2.85 19.94 -12.90
CA TYR A 492 -4.19 19.77 -13.45
C TYR A 492 -4.67 21.08 -14.05
N GLU A 493 -4.93 21.09 -15.35
CA GLU A 493 -5.56 22.22 -16.02
C GLU A 493 -7.07 22.11 -15.91
N ILE A 494 -7.71 23.15 -15.39
CA ILE A 494 -9.15 23.23 -15.16
C ILE A 494 -9.67 24.43 -15.96
N LYS A 495 -10.55 24.15 -16.92
CA LYS A 495 -11.06 25.12 -17.90
C LYS A 495 -12.57 25.17 -17.96
N GLY A 496 -13.09 26.32 -18.38
CA GLY A 496 -14.49 26.50 -18.78
C GLY A 496 -15.27 27.44 -17.85
N PRO A 497 -16.48 27.84 -18.27
CA PRO A 497 -17.26 28.87 -17.57
C PRO A 497 -17.66 28.49 -16.15
N GLY A 498 -17.69 27.20 -15.81
CA GLY A 498 -17.97 26.71 -14.45
C GLY A 498 -16.73 26.45 -13.60
N ALA A 499 -15.51 26.68 -14.11
CA ALA A 499 -14.27 26.31 -13.43
C ALA A 499 -14.11 27.03 -12.09
N LYS A 500 -14.40 28.33 -12.07
CA LYS A 500 -14.31 29.18 -10.87
C LYS A 500 -15.25 28.69 -9.77
N ASP A 501 -16.53 28.50 -10.08
CA ASP A 501 -17.54 28.05 -9.09
C ASP A 501 -17.24 26.63 -8.58
N PHE A 502 -16.76 25.75 -9.46
CA PHE A 502 -16.32 24.41 -9.07
C PHE A 502 -15.16 24.47 -8.08
N LEU A 503 -14.13 25.27 -8.37
CA LEU A 503 -12.96 25.41 -7.51
C LEU A 503 -13.28 26.10 -6.18
N ASP A 504 -14.15 27.11 -6.18
CA ASP A 504 -14.56 27.83 -4.97
C ASP A 504 -15.31 26.92 -3.99
N ARG A 505 -16.04 25.91 -4.51
CA ARG A 505 -16.65 24.86 -3.70
C ARG A 505 -15.66 23.79 -3.25
N LEU A 506 -14.71 23.42 -4.11
CA LEU A 506 -13.79 22.30 -3.88
C LEU A 506 -12.67 22.65 -2.88
N LEU A 507 -12.19 23.89 -2.92
CA LEU A 507 -11.00 24.34 -2.18
C LEU A 507 -11.38 25.14 -0.94
N ALA A 508 -10.66 24.91 0.16
CA ALA A 508 -10.82 25.61 1.42
C ALA A 508 -10.02 26.93 1.47
N CYS A 509 -10.06 27.71 0.39
CA CYS A 509 -9.45 29.04 0.32
C CYS A 509 -10.28 29.95 -0.59
N GLN A 510 -10.24 31.27 -0.39
CA GLN A 510 -10.81 32.16 -1.42
C GLN A 510 -9.94 32.05 -2.67
N LEU A 511 -10.54 31.95 -3.85
CA LEU A 511 -9.76 31.85 -5.08
C LEU A 511 -8.90 33.10 -5.33
N PRO A 512 -7.67 32.93 -5.85
CA PRO A 512 -6.87 34.07 -6.26
C PRO A 512 -7.52 34.82 -7.43
N LYS A 513 -7.29 36.13 -7.51
CA LYS A 513 -7.64 36.93 -8.70
C LYS A 513 -6.85 36.44 -9.93
N PRO A 514 -7.26 36.80 -11.17
CA PRO A 514 -6.46 36.52 -12.36
C PRO A 514 -5.00 36.94 -12.22
N HIS A 515 -4.10 36.13 -12.79
CA HIS A 515 -2.64 36.23 -12.70
C HIS A 515 -2.06 36.10 -11.27
N ARG A 516 -2.80 35.48 -10.35
CA ARG A 516 -2.37 35.26 -8.96
C ARG A 516 -2.40 33.79 -8.58
N VAL A 517 -1.58 33.47 -7.59
CA VAL A 517 -1.38 32.13 -7.05
C VAL A 517 -1.80 32.11 -5.58
N ARG A 518 -2.25 30.96 -5.10
CA ARG A 518 -2.58 30.76 -3.68
C ARG A 518 -2.40 29.30 -3.27
N LEU A 519 -2.03 29.06 -2.01
CA LEU A 519 -2.15 27.73 -1.40
C LEU A 519 -3.62 27.40 -1.18
N ALA A 520 -4.02 26.21 -1.59
CA ALA A 520 -5.39 25.78 -1.66
C ALA A 520 -5.54 24.39 -1.05
N PRO A 521 -5.76 24.31 0.27
CA PRO A 521 -6.17 23.06 0.89
C PRO A 521 -7.49 22.59 0.30
N MET A 522 -7.66 21.27 0.20
CA MET A 522 -8.88 20.61 -0.23
C MET A 522 -9.36 19.73 0.92
N LEU A 523 -10.65 19.77 1.24
CA LEU A 523 -11.22 19.05 2.39
C LEU A 523 -12.33 18.10 1.95
N SER A 524 -12.52 17.03 2.71
CA SER A 524 -13.74 16.22 2.62
C SER A 524 -14.89 16.88 3.38
N ALA A 525 -16.09 16.31 3.26
CA ALA A 525 -17.28 16.84 3.95
C ALA A 525 -17.16 16.81 5.48
N SER A 526 -16.35 15.92 6.05
CA SER A 526 -16.06 15.83 7.49
C SER A 526 -14.92 16.77 7.94
N GLY A 527 -14.23 17.41 7.00
CA GLY A 527 -13.11 18.31 7.28
C GLY A 527 -11.73 17.66 7.24
N HIS A 528 -11.61 16.39 6.82
CA HIS A 528 -10.30 15.76 6.61
C HIS A 528 -9.56 16.40 5.43
N LEU A 529 -8.24 16.49 5.53
CA LEU A 529 -7.39 17.05 4.48
C LEU A 529 -7.25 16.06 3.31
N MET A 530 -7.78 16.46 2.15
CA MET A 530 -7.79 15.69 0.90
C MET A 530 -6.68 16.10 -0.07
N GLY A 531 -6.01 17.20 0.21
CA GLY A 531 -4.87 17.66 -0.56
C GLY A 531 -4.42 19.03 -0.07
N ASP A 532 -3.10 19.25 -0.07
CA ASP A 532 -2.51 20.58 0.05
C ASP A 532 -1.97 20.97 -1.32
N LEU A 533 -2.72 21.82 -2.02
CA LEU A 533 -2.48 22.16 -3.42
C LEU A 533 -2.07 23.62 -3.56
N THR A 534 -1.62 23.99 -4.76
CA THR A 534 -1.44 25.38 -5.17
C THR A 534 -2.35 25.66 -6.34
N VAL A 535 -3.19 26.69 -6.25
CA VAL A 535 -4.04 27.16 -7.35
C VAL A 535 -3.41 28.37 -8.02
N LEU A 536 -3.23 28.27 -9.34
CA LEU A 536 -2.81 29.35 -10.22
C LEU A 536 -4.02 29.76 -11.06
N ASN A 537 -4.42 31.02 -10.98
CA ASN A 537 -5.48 31.58 -11.80
C ASN A 537 -4.86 32.35 -12.97
N TRP A 538 -5.03 31.86 -14.19
CA TRP A 538 -4.49 32.53 -15.38
C TRP A 538 -5.40 33.66 -15.86
N ASP A 539 -6.71 33.43 -15.97
CA ASP A 539 -7.65 34.38 -16.58
C ASP A 539 -9.13 34.21 -16.15
N ASP A 540 -9.40 33.63 -14.98
CA ASP A 540 -10.74 33.27 -14.47
C ASP A 540 -11.51 32.20 -15.29
N GLU A 541 -11.00 31.78 -16.46
CA GLU A 541 -11.52 30.65 -17.24
C GLU A 541 -10.54 29.48 -17.30
N THR A 542 -9.26 29.72 -17.01
CA THR A 542 -8.18 28.73 -16.96
C THR A 542 -7.47 28.78 -15.61
N PHE A 543 -7.51 27.68 -14.89
CA PHE A 543 -6.82 27.49 -13.61
C PHE A 543 -5.91 26.29 -13.70
N TRP A 544 -4.77 26.35 -13.01
CA TRP A 544 -3.98 25.15 -12.72
C TRP A 544 -4.03 24.82 -11.23
N LEU A 545 -4.20 23.55 -10.91
CA LEU A 545 -3.89 23.01 -9.58
C LEU A 545 -2.57 22.25 -9.64
N MET A 546 -1.67 22.56 -8.71
CA MET A 546 -0.38 21.90 -8.57
C MET A 546 -0.28 21.21 -7.21
N GLY A 547 0.41 20.06 -7.15
CA GLY A 547 0.52 19.26 -5.92
C GLY A 547 1.48 18.07 -6.06
N SER A 548 1.27 17.05 -5.24
CA SER A 548 2.11 15.84 -5.21
C SER A 548 1.84 14.90 -6.39
N TYR A 549 2.88 14.59 -7.16
CA TYR A 549 2.77 13.75 -8.36
C TYR A 549 2.31 12.31 -8.11
N TYR A 550 2.57 11.74 -6.93
CA TYR A 550 2.09 10.40 -6.59
C TYR A 550 0.59 10.34 -6.27
N LEU A 551 -0.07 11.49 -6.05
CA LEU A 551 -1.51 11.57 -5.78
C LEU A 551 -2.33 11.75 -7.07
N ARG A 552 -1.72 11.63 -8.26
CA ARG A 552 -2.37 11.93 -9.55
C ARG A 552 -3.68 11.20 -9.77
N SER A 553 -3.66 9.87 -9.67
CA SER A 553 -4.88 9.08 -9.86
C SER A 553 -5.90 9.31 -8.75
N TRP A 554 -5.45 9.64 -7.54
CA TRP A 554 -6.32 9.92 -6.40
C TRP A 554 -7.07 11.24 -6.59
N HIS A 555 -6.37 12.33 -6.90
CA HIS A 555 -6.97 13.64 -7.15
C HIS A 555 -7.90 13.60 -8.37
N MET A 556 -7.53 12.93 -9.47
CA MET A 556 -8.41 12.81 -10.63
C MET A 556 -9.73 12.11 -10.27
N ARG A 557 -9.67 11.02 -9.48
CA ARG A 557 -10.87 10.37 -8.94
C ARG A 557 -11.71 11.34 -8.10
N TRP A 558 -11.08 12.13 -7.23
CA TRP A 558 -11.76 13.12 -6.40
C TRP A 558 -12.42 14.22 -7.23
N PHE A 559 -11.73 14.76 -8.24
CA PHE A 559 -12.26 15.76 -9.15
C PHE A 559 -13.45 15.23 -9.94
N ASP A 560 -13.36 14.01 -10.48
CA ASP A 560 -14.45 13.40 -11.23
C ASP A 560 -15.70 13.16 -10.38
N GLN A 561 -15.55 12.90 -9.08
CA GLN A 561 -16.68 12.75 -8.14
C GLN A 561 -17.39 14.08 -7.86
N HIS A 562 -16.68 15.20 -7.90
CA HIS A 562 -17.21 16.51 -7.51
C HIS A 562 -17.51 17.43 -8.69
N LYS A 563 -16.99 17.12 -9.90
CA LYS A 563 -17.18 17.98 -11.07
C LYS A 563 -18.65 18.02 -11.49
N PRO A 564 -19.15 19.19 -11.94
CA PRO A 564 -20.47 19.26 -12.56
C PRO A 564 -20.51 18.49 -13.88
N SER A 565 -21.71 18.13 -14.34
CA SER A 565 -21.91 17.39 -15.59
C SER A 565 -21.53 18.18 -16.85
N THR A 566 -21.52 19.51 -16.79
CA THR A 566 -21.18 20.41 -17.90
C THR A 566 -20.42 21.64 -17.40
N GLY A 567 -19.74 22.36 -18.30
CA GLY A 567 -19.12 23.65 -18.01
C GLY A 567 -17.72 23.61 -17.39
N VAL A 568 -17.19 22.43 -17.05
CA VAL A 568 -15.83 22.25 -16.51
C VAL A 568 -15.12 21.12 -17.24
N ALA A 569 -13.92 21.40 -17.75
CA ALA A 569 -12.99 20.42 -18.29
C ALA A 569 -11.75 20.34 -17.40
N ILE A 570 -11.32 19.13 -17.06
CA ILE A 570 -10.15 18.89 -16.20
C ILE A 570 -9.19 17.96 -16.96
N THR A 571 -7.94 18.38 -17.09
CA THR A 571 -6.89 17.59 -17.76
C THR A 571 -5.69 17.47 -16.85
N ASP A 572 -5.25 16.25 -16.57
CA ASP A 572 -3.95 15.99 -15.96
C ASP A 572 -2.85 16.22 -17.00
N ILE A 573 -2.12 17.33 -16.85
CA ILE A 573 -1.03 17.73 -17.75
C ILE A 573 0.35 17.42 -17.15
N SER A 574 0.44 16.67 -16.06
CA SER A 574 1.67 16.47 -15.30
C SER A 574 2.80 15.82 -16.12
N ASP A 575 2.46 14.92 -17.03
CA ASP A 575 3.45 14.28 -17.93
C ASP A 575 3.76 15.12 -19.18
N ALA A 576 2.90 16.09 -19.52
CA ALA A 576 3.05 16.96 -20.68
C ALA A 576 3.82 18.25 -20.37
N VAL A 577 3.85 18.63 -19.09
CA VAL A 577 4.49 19.85 -18.60
C VAL A 577 5.57 19.49 -17.60
N SER A 578 6.81 19.85 -17.93
CA SER A 578 7.95 19.73 -17.02
C SER A 578 8.09 21.00 -16.19
N GLY A 579 8.87 20.94 -15.12
CA GLY A 579 9.03 22.10 -14.24
C GLY A 579 10.44 22.23 -13.70
N LEU A 580 10.86 23.49 -13.55
CA LEU A 580 12.07 23.85 -12.82
C LEU A 580 11.72 24.96 -11.83
N SER A 581 12.30 24.91 -10.62
CA SER A 581 12.25 26.01 -9.67
C SER A 581 13.64 26.62 -9.51
N ILE A 582 13.75 27.93 -9.71
CA ILE A 582 14.96 28.69 -9.42
C ILE A 582 14.74 29.41 -8.10
N THR A 583 15.56 29.10 -7.11
CA THR A 583 15.37 29.58 -5.73
C THR A 583 16.67 30.08 -5.11
N GLY A 584 16.58 31.09 -4.24
CA GLY A 584 17.68 31.67 -3.47
C GLY A 584 17.73 33.19 -3.61
N PRO A 585 18.53 33.90 -2.79
CA PRO A 585 18.62 35.36 -2.82
C PRO A 585 19.06 35.94 -4.18
N LYS A 586 19.76 35.15 -5.01
CA LYS A 586 20.22 35.55 -6.34
C LYS A 586 19.28 35.13 -7.49
N SER A 587 18.14 34.50 -7.19
CA SER A 587 17.22 33.93 -8.19
C SER A 587 16.70 34.95 -9.20
N ARG A 588 16.28 36.14 -8.76
CA ARG A 588 15.80 37.20 -9.67
C ARG A 588 16.88 37.67 -10.63
N ALA A 589 18.08 37.95 -10.12
CA ALA A 589 19.18 38.44 -10.94
C ALA A 589 19.58 37.40 -11.99
N PHE A 590 19.60 36.12 -11.60
CA PHE A 590 19.83 35.03 -12.52
C PHE A 590 18.74 34.93 -13.58
N LEU A 591 17.45 34.89 -13.19
CA LEU A 591 16.35 34.77 -14.15
C LEU A 591 16.28 36.00 -15.09
N ALA A 592 16.52 37.21 -14.59
CA ALA A 592 16.57 38.44 -15.39
C ALA A 592 17.66 38.40 -16.49
N SER A 593 18.72 37.61 -16.31
CA SER A 593 19.73 37.42 -17.37
C SER A 593 19.24 36.53 -18.53
N LEU A 594 18.14 35.81 -18.33
CA LEU A 594 17.57 34.83 -19.27
C LEU A 594 16.27 35.30 -19.92
N THR A 595 15.69 36.43 -19.49
CA THR A 595 14.39 36.93 -19.97
C THR A 595 14.44 38.43 -20.24
N PRO A 596 13.78 38.91 -21.31
CA PRO A 596 13.55 40.34 -21.51
C PRO A 596 12.37 40.87 -20.67
N SER A 597 11.60 40.00 -20.01
CA SER A 597 10.42 40.39 -19.23
C SER A 597 10.78 41.10 -17.92
N ASP A 598 9.95 42.06 -17.49
CA ASP A 598 10.15 42.74 -16.21
C ASP A 598 9.81 41.80 -15.03
N LEU A 599 10.80 41.57 -14.17
CA LEU A 599 10.70 40.75 -12.95
C LEU A 599 10.68 41.60 -11.67
N SER A 600 10.47 42.91 -11.80
CA SER A 600 10.32 43.82 -10.67
C SER A 600 9.16 43.38 -9.76
N ASN A 601 9.20 43.84 -8.50
CA ASN A 601 8.09 43.56 -7.57
C ASN A 601 6.75 44.13 -8.06
N ALA A 602 6.76 45.14 -8.93
CA ALA A 602 5.55 45.72 -9.49
C ALA A 602 4.98 44.86 -10.63
N ALA A 603 5.81 44.38 -11.54
CA ALA A 603 5.38 43.56 -12.67
C ALA A 603 5.06 42.11 -12.26
N LEU A 604 5.89 41.50 -11.41
CA LEU A 604 5.71 40.13 -10.94
C LEU A 604 5.81 40.08 -9.40
N PRO A 605 4.78 40.54 -8.67
CA PRO A 605 4.76 40.50 -7.20
C PRO A 605 4.76 39.06 -6.68
N PHE A 606 5.00 38.88 -5.38
CA PHE A 606 4.92 37.56 -4.76
C PHE A 606 3.53 36.94 -4.97
N MET A 607 3.49 35.62 -5.25
CA MET A 607 2.28 34.88 -5.58
C MET A 607 1.55 35.44 -6.82
N ALA A 608 2.29 35.90 -7.81
CA ALA A 608 1.76 36.19 -9.15
C ALA A 608 2.25 35.16 -10.17
N CYS A 609 1.43 34.91 -11.19
CA CYS A 609 1.75 34.03 -12.30
C CYS A 609 1.53 34.73 -13.64
N GLN A 610 2.40 34.48 -14.60
CA GLN A 610 2.32 35.04 -15.94
C GLN A 610 3.11 34.18 -16.93
N GLN A 611 2.79 34.33 -18.21
CA GLN A 611 3.57 33.71 -19.28
C GLN A 611 4.69 34.68 -19.71
N ILE A 612 5.95 34.22 -19.68
CA ILE A 612 7.10 35.05 -20.09
C ILE A 612 8.03 34.28 -21.04
N ASP A 613 8.85 35.02 -21.78
CA ASP A 613 9.91 34.44 -22.61
C ASP A 613 11.14 34.16 -21.75
N ILE A 614 11.63 32.93 -21.73
CA ILE A 614 12.90 32.55 -21.09
C ILE A 614 13.77 31.91 -22.17
N CYS A 615 14.92 32.52 -22.44
CA CYS A 615 15.81 32.16 -23.54
C CYS A 615 15.05 32.14 -24.89
N ARG A 616 14.79 30.94 -25.43
CA ARG A 616 14.07 30.74 -26.70
C ARG A 616 12.71 30.06 -26.51
N SER A 617 12.24 29.94 -25.27
CA SER A 617 11.01 29.24 -24.91
C SER A 617 10.04 30.19 -24.23
N ARG A 618 8.75 30.00 -24.49
CA ARG A 618 7.67 30.63 -23.73
C ARG A 618 7.32 29.71 -22.55
N ALA A 619 7.35 30.24 -21.32
CA ALA A 619 7.11 29.45 -20.11
C ALA A 619 6.03 30.07 -19.22
N ASN A 620 5.31 29.23 -18.50
CA ASN A 620 4.36 29.61 -17.46
C ASN A 620 5.10 29.76 -16.14
N VAL A 621 5.23 31.00 -15.68
CA VAL A 621 6.06 31.33 -14.52
C VAL A 621 5.21 31.81 -13.36
N ALA A 622 5.46 31.26 -12.18
CA ALA A 622 4.86 31.69 -10.94
C ALA A 622 5.95 32.10 -9.94
N ARG A 623 5.75 33.24 -9.27
CA ARG A 623 6.70 33.74 -8.26
C ARG A 623 6.34 33.20 -6.87
N LEU A 624 6.83 32.01 -6.58
CA LEU A 624 6.78 31.34 -5.28
C LEU A 624 7.97 30.38 -5.13
N SER A 625 8.19 29.90 -3.92
CA SER A 625 9.17 28.84 -3.63
C SER A 625 8.73 28.03 -2.42
N VAL A 626 8.81 26.71 -2.55
CA VAL A 626 8.59 25.76 -1.44
C VAL A 626 9.75 25.76 -0.42
N MET A 627 10.90 26.37 -0.74
CA MET A 627 12.09 26.37 0.14
C MET A 627 12.17 27.59 1.08
N GLY A 628 11.20 28.51 1.00
CA GLY A 628 11.10 29.71 1.84
C GLY A 628 12.00 30.89 1.42
N GLU A 629 12.72 30.78 0.31
CA GLU A 629 13.57 31.85 -0.26
C GLU A 629 12.91 32.52 -1.47
N PRO A 630 13.40 33.69 -1.94
CA PRO A 630 12.96 34.26 -3.21
C PRO A 630 13.13 33.24 -4.34
N GLY A 631 12.06 32.97 -5.09
CA GLY A 631 12.12 31.99 -6.18
C GLY A 631 10.99 32.10 -7.19
N TYR A 632 11.15 31.33 -8.26
CA TYR A 632 10.27 31.27 -9.42
C TYR A 632 10.12 29.80 -9.84
N GLU A 633 8.88 29.34 -9.95
CA GLU A 633 8.54 28.07 -10.60
C GLU A 633 8.28 28.35 -12.08
N ILE A 634 8.94 27.58 -12.95
CA ILE A 634 8.95 27.71 -14.40
C ILE A 634 8.41 26.40 -14.98
N ASN A 635 7.27 26.48 -15.66
CA ASN A 635 6.56 25.34 -16.24
C ASN A 635 6.37 25.49 -17.75
#